data_AF-A0A847HZ48-F1
#
_entry.id   AF-A0A847HZ48-F1
#
_cell.length_a   1.000
_cell.length_b   1.000
_cell.length_c   1.000
_cell.angle_alpha   90.00
_cell.angle_beta   90.00
_cell.angle_gamma   90.00
#
_symmetry.space_group_name_H-M   'P 1'
#
loop_
_entity.id
_entity.type
_entity.pdbx_description
1 polymer ?
#
loop_
_entity_poly.entity_id
_entity_poly.type
_entity_poly.pdbx_seq_one_letter_code
_entity_poly.pdbx_strand_id
1 'polypeptide(L)'
;MHSKLLRLPLLLVLLAACLSARADDNALSPAYAAILRGDVDAGLTELARLREGGAPPAEVARVESWLEAYRKTVDSRAQMKEETFAWNVAEAKKALEQNETYLALSFAAQAASYAADEQAYSQEPWIVDLTAKAMEQAQQLEAEHRWSKAHRYYWLLKQLHPKDKRFEELRERSERLARLELLYKDKEEFERRIKDVDKNLLRSAVSFINKNYYRDPDFTKMGEGAIDNLLALTETQKTYDYLNGLGNPVTRTSFQEGLKELRAWPRTEERFNSKDLLKLYNRVADLNDKTAELPEGLLVMEFLEGALQQLDEYTSMIWPVDAPDFDKMMMGGFEGVGIQLSLDERSGRLKVVTPLDDSPALEAGVQPDDLIVEVNGQDTKGWSTEDAVRNIMGQAGTEVTLTLFRPSTGQRLTYALTRRNIVLRTVRGVERQADGQSWNYMLDEETGVAYIRISGFHPDTHEELVQALKAAQRQGMRGLILDLRHNPGGLLDVAVRSVSTFVGNGEVVSTGGRREARTSMRVTDEPFQVKTPMVVLVNEGSASASEILAGAFQDHHRAIVLGERSFGKGSVQRVLTLGGSARLKLTTAIYYLPSGRSPHKDPDAEIWGVSPDVEVALTPKEFRQVLKRETDTYIIRSNEAQTATVSEEDRDKALEGLKGKAEDDDEPLLTDEQIKELEGDPVKPQNGDPQLETALLLLRVKLAANLPWPQQLASTGSESAKTQP
;
A
#
# COMPACT_ATOMS: atom_id res chain seq x y z
N MET A 1 13.26 -11.00 85.19
CA MET A 1 14.36 -10.10 85.63
C MET A 1 14.29 -8.86 84.75
N HIS A 2 13.70 -7.77 85.25
CA HIS A 2 14.38 -6.47 85.53
C HIS A 2 15.01 -5.84 84.26
N SER A 3 14.81 -4.58 83.87
CA SER A 3 14.01 -3.44 84.36
C SER A 3 14.23 -2.24 83.41
N LYS A 4 13.13 -1.55 83.06
CA LYS A 4 12.90 -0.08 82.99
C LYS A 4 14.02 0.91 82.58
N LEU A 5 13.67 1.82 81.65
CA LEU A 5 13.52 3.29 81.82
C LEU A 5 13.26 3.93 80.44
N LEU A 6 12.03 4.18 79.97
CA LEU A 6 11.08 5.27 80.26
C LEU A 6 11.66 6.70 80.23
N ARG A 7 11.29 7.51 79.22
CA ARG A 7 10.46 8.74 79.35
C ARG A 7 10.37 9.54 78.03
N LEU A 8 9.17 9.55 77.43
CA LEU A 8 8.55 10.73 76.79
C LEU A 8 7.97 11.65 77.92
N PRO A 9 7.54 12.92 77.73
CA PRO A 9 6.94 13.50 76.50
C PRO A 9 7.20 15.01 76.19
N LEU A 10 6.65 15.45 75.05
CA LEU A 10 6.05 16.78 74.72
C LEU A 10 6.88 18.08 74.92
N LEU A 11 7.18 18.82 73.83
CA LEU A 11 6.34 19.92 73.27
C LEU A 11 7.13 20.81 72.27
N LEU A 12 6.61 20.96 71.03
CA LEU A 12 6.50 22.15 70.15
C LEU A 12 7.66 23.20 70.11
N VAL A 13 8.10 23.83 69.00
CA VAL A 13 7.67 23.97 67.60
C VAL A 13 8.73 24.88 66.91
N LEU A 14 9.15 24.58 65.66
CA LEU A 14 9.30 25.52 64.52
C LEU A 14 10.25 25.00 63.41
N LEU A 15 9.66 24.92 62.21
CA LEU A 15 10.20 25.04 60.85
C LEU A 15 10.55 23.77 60.01
N ALA A 16 9.73 23.64 58.94
CA ALA A 16 9.77 22.79 57.74
C ALA A 16 9.40 21.30 57.96
N ALA A 17 8.20 20.78 57.70
CA ALA A 17 7.19 21.13 56.68
C ALA A 17 7.79 21.29 55.28
N CYS A 18 8.22 20.18 54.68
CA CYS A 18 8.03 19.85 53.26
C CYS A 18 8.73 18.51 52.93
N LEU A 19 8.09 17.74 52.03
CA LEU A 19 8.60 16.54 51.35
C LEU A 19 8.43 15.18 52.05
N SER A 20 7.22 14.91 52.55
CA SER A 20 6.74 13.52 52.66
C SER A 20 5.21 13.47 52.69
N ALA A 21 4.58 13.83 51.56
CA ALA A 21 3.17 13.55 51.26
C ALA A 21 2.86 13.90 49.80
N ARG A 22 3.15 13.00 48.85
CA ARG A 22 2.55 12.95 47.50
C ARG A 22 2.71 11.52 46.95
N ALA A 23 1.95 10.61 47.54
CA ALA A 23 1.74 9.26 47.04
C ALA A 23 0.30 8.91 47.45
N ASP A 24 -0.65 9.40 46.65
CA ASP A 24 -2.06 8.96 46.50
C ASP A 24 -2.98 9.99 45.78
N ASP A 25 -2.44 11.03 45.13
CA ASP A 25 -3.20 11.91 44.24
C ASP A 25 -3.00 11.53 42.76
N ASN A 26 -3.84 10.68 42.18
CA ASN A 26 -3.86 10.47 40.72
C ASN A 26 -5.28 10.29 40.15
N ALA A 27 -6.21 11.17 40.56
CA ALA A 27 -7.56 11.24 40.01
C ALA A 27 -7.59 11.54 38.49
N LEU A 28 -6.45 11.94 37.92
CA LEU A 28 -6.22 12.16 36.49
C LEU A 28 -5.94 10.86 35.69
N SER A 29 -5.58 9.77 36.37
CA SER A 29 -5.20 8.51 35.71
C SER A 29 -6.32 7.86 34.88
N PRO A 30 -7.60 7.86 35.30
CA PRO A 30 -8.66 7.25 34.50
C PRO A 30 -9.00 8.05 33.24
N ALA A 31 -9.09 9.38 33.35
CA ALA A 31 -9.37 10.28 32.22
C ALA A 31 -8.32 10.14 31.12
N TYR A 32 -7.05 10.22 31.51
CA TYR A 32 -5.96 10.08 30.56
C TYR A 32 -5.82 8.66 30.02
N ALA A 33 -6.10 7.63 30.82
CA ALA A 33 -6.10 6.26 30.32
C ALA A 33 -7.22 6.02 29.30
N ALA A 34 -8.39 6.67 29.44
CA ALA A 34 -9.46 6.62 28.44
C ALA A 34 -9.00 7.27 27.12
N ILE A 35 -8.45 8.49 27.19
CA ILE A 35 -7.93 9.20 26.01
C ILE A 35 -6.83 8.41 25.32
N LEU A 36 -5.92 7.81 26.08
CA LEU A 36 -4.83 6.99 25.55
C LEU A 36 -5.29 5.66 24.93
N ARG A 37 -6.53 5.23 25.23
CA ARG A 37 -7.20 4.12 24.54
C ARG A 37 -8.07 4.57 23.36
N GLY A 38 -8.07 5.86 23.03
CA GLY A 38 -8.90 6.45 21.98
C GLY A 38 -10.32 6.83 22.41
N ASP A 39 -10.67 6.68 23.69
CA ASP A 39 -12.00 7.03 24.22
C ASP A 39 -12.02 8.48 24.73
N VAL A 40 -12.20 9.41 23.79
CA VAL A 40 -12.17 10.86 24.03
C VAL A 40 -13.37 11.32 24.87
N ASP A 41 -14.55 10.74 24.68
CA ASP A 41 -15.76 11.13 25.40
C ASP A 41 -15.72 10.71 26.87
N ALA A 42 -15.26 9.49 27.17
CA ALA A 42 -15.00 9.08 28.55
C ALA A 42 -13.90 9.93 29.18
N GLY A 43 -12.87 10.29 28.41
CA GLY A 43 -11.83 11.23 28.80
C GLY A 43 -12.39 12.59 29.24
N LEU A 44 -13.19 13.23 28.38
CA LEU A 44 -13.84 14.51 28.65
C LEU A 44 -14.78 14.45 29.86
N THR A 45 -15.55 13.36 29.97
CA THR A 45 -16.48 13.14 31.10
C THR A 45 -15.72 13.09 32.43
N GLU A 46 -14.60 12.37 32.49
CA GLU A 46 -13.81 12.29 33.73
C GLU A 46 -13.07 13.60 34.02
N LEU A 47 -12.59 14.34 33.01
CA LEU A 47 -12.03 15.68 33.21
C LEU A 47 -13.07 16.67 33.76
N ALA A 48 -14.31 16.63 33.24
CA ALA A 48 -15.42 17.43 33.77
C ALA A 48 -15.72 17.09 35.24
N ARG A 49 -15.62 15.81 35.63
CA ARG A 49 -15.78 15.37 37.04
C ARG A 49 -14.70 15.93 37.95
N LEU A 50 -13.46 16.03 37.47
CA LEU A 50 -12.36 16.64 38.23
C LEU A 50 -12.57 18.14 38.46
N ARG A 51 -13.28 18.81 37.56
CA ARG A 51 -13.67 20.23 37.69
C ARG A 51 -14.70 20.47 38.80
N GLU A 52 -15.58 19.51 39.07
CA GLU A 52 -16.57 19.61 40.15
C GLU A 52 -15.91 19.58 41.55
N GLY A 53 -14.65 19.13 41.65
CA GLY A 53 -13.84 19.12 42.87
C GLY A 53 -13.01 20.38 43.13
N GLY A 54 -12.94 21.37 42.21
CA GLY A 54 -12.14 22.59 42.36
C GLY A 54 -11.61 23.17 41.03
N ALA A 55 -10.85 24.27 41.10
CA ALA A 55 -10.27 24.90 39.90
C ALA A 55 -9.24 23.97 39.24
N PRO A 56 -9.37 23.65 37.93
CA PRO A 56 -8.46 22.73 37.27
C PRO A 56 -7.04 23.32 37.23
N PRO A 57 -6.00 22.53 37.56
CA PRO A 57 -4.62 22.90 37.27
C PRO A 57 -4.46 23.32 35.80
N ALA A 58 -3.54 24.24 35.49
CA ALA A 58 -3.33 24.75 34.13
C ALA A 58 -3.03 23.65 33.07
N GLU A 59 -2.62 22.46 33.50
CA GLU A 59 -2.43 21.28 32.66
C GLU A 59 -3.76 20.62 32.26
N VAL A 60 -4.75 20.60 33.17
CA VAL A 60 -6.10 20.06 32.89
C VAL A 60 -6.83 20.94 31.87
N ALA A 61 -6.79 22.27 32.04
CA ALA A 61 -7.40 23.20 31.09
C ALA A 61 -6.77 23.11 29.68
N ARG A 62 -5.46 22.87 29.59
CA ARG A 62 -4.77 22.65 28.31
C ARG A 62 -5.23 21.37 27.62
N VAL A 63 -5.34 20.27 28.38
CA VAL A 63 -5.84 19.00 27.86
C VAL A 63 -7.29 19.12 27.38
N GLU A 64 -8.16 19.74 28.18
CA GLU A 64 -9.56 19.99 27.78
C GLU A 64 -9.63 20.76 26.46
N SER A 65 -8.82 21.81 26.30
CA SER A 65 -8.75 22.56 25.05
C SER A 65 -8.30 21.71 23.85
N TRP A 66 -7.32 20.81 24.02
CA TRP A 66 -6.91 19.90 22.95
C TRP A 66 -7.99 18.89 22.60
N LEU A 67 -8.70 18.34 23.59
CA LEU A 67 -9.80 17.39 23.36
C LEU A 67 -11.00 18.06 22.69
N GLU A 68 -11.35 19.28 23.08
CA GLU A 68 -12.41 20.05 22.42
C GLU A 68 -12.06 20.37 20.96
N ALA A 69 -10.81 20.70 20.67
CA ALA A 69 -10.33 20.89 19.30
C ALA A 69 -10.43 19.59 18.50
N TYR A 70 -9.98 18.46 19.08
CA TYR A 70 -10.09 17.15 18.45
C TYR A 70 -11.53 16.70 18.24
N ARG A 71 -12.44 16.97 19.19
CA ARG A 71 -13.87 16.66 19.04
C ARG A 71 -14.48 17.40 17.84
N LYS A 72 -14.11 18.67 17.63
CA LYS A 72 -14.54 19.41 16.43
C LYS A 72 -14.05 18.75 15.13
N THR A 73 -12.83 18.22 15.12
CA THR A 73 -12.34 17.41 13.99
C THR A 73 -13.25 16.18 13.81
N VAL A 74 -13.49 15.40 14.87
CA VAL A 74 -14.34 14.18 14.81
C VAL A 74 -15.75 14.49 14.32
N ASP A 75 -16.41 15.50 14.89
CA ASP A 75 -17.78 15.90 14.51
C ASP A 75 -17.84 16.33 13.03
N SER A 76 -16.86 17.11 12.58
CA SER A 76 -16.79 17.53 11.18
C SER A 76 -16.53 16.38 10.23
N ARG A 77 -15.76 15.36 10.65
CA ARG A 77 -15.56 14.14 9.86
C ARG A 77 -16.86 13.36 9.72
N ALA A 78 -17.62 13.23 10.81
CA ALA A 78 -18.92 12.56 10.79
C ALA A 78 -19.92 13.27 9.86
N GLN A 79 -20.03 14.60 9.97
CA GLN A 79 -20.88 15.40 9.09
C GLN A 79 -20.48 15.26 7.61
N MET A 80 -19.18 15.36 7.30
CA MET A 80 -18.69 15.18 5.94
C MET A 80 -19.06 13.79 5.38
N LYS A 81 -18.90 12.73 6.18
CA LYS A 81 -19.24 11.36 5.75
C LYS A 81 -20.72 11.25 5.38
N GLU A 82 -21.60 11.78 6.22
CA GLU A 82 -23.05 11.78 5.99
C GLU A 82 -23.43 12.57 4.72
N GLU A 83 -22.91 13.79 4.56
CA GLU A 83 -23.20 14.64 3.39
C GLU A 83 -22.64 14.02 2.09
N THR A 84 -21.43 13.46 2.15
CA THR A 84 -20.79 12.76 1.02
C THR A 84 -21.57 11.50 0.63
N PHE A 85 -22.00 10.71 1.61
CA PHE A 85 -22.84 9.54 1.38
C PHE A 85 -24.15 9.93 0.68
N ALA A 86 -24.85 10.93 1.22
CA ALA A 86 -26.13 11.39 0.68
C ALA A 86 -25.99 11.93 -0.76
N TRP A 87 -24.92 12.68 -1.03
CA TRP A 87 -24.63 13.19 -2.36
C TRP A 87 -24.35 12.08 -3.38
N ASN A 88 -23.48 11.13 -3.05
CA ASN A 88 -23.18 9.98 -3.93
C ASN A 88 -24.43 9.13 -4.19
N VAL A 89 -25.28 8.91 -3.18
CA VAL A 89 -26.56 8.20 -3.36
C VAL A 89 -27.51 8.95 -4.29
N ALA A 90 -27.58 10.28 -4.18
CA ALA A 90 -28.41 11.11 -5.04
C ALA A 90 -27.94 11.07 -6.50
N GLU A 91 -26.64 11.24 -6.74
CA GLU A 91 -26.07 11.17 -8.10
C GLU A 91 -26.12 9.75 -8.68
N ALA A 92 -25.93 8.70 -7.86
CA ALA A 92 -26.11 7.32 -8.29
C ALA A 92 -27.53 7.06 -8.80
N LYS A 93 -28.55 7.52 -8.06
CA LYS A 93 -29.97 7.37 -8.46
C LYS A 93 -30.29 8.17 -9.71
N LYS A 94 -29.79 9.40 -9.82
CA LYS A 94 -29.94 10.25 -11.01
C LYS A 94 -29.32 9.61 -12.26
N ALA A 95 -28.08 9.13 -12.16
CA ALA A 95 -27.41 8.41 -13.24
C ALA A 95 -28.17 7.12 -13.62
N LEU A 96 -28.71 6.40 -12.63
CA LEU A 96 -29.54 5.20 -12.87
C LEU A 96 -30.84 5.54 -13.62
N GLU A 97 -31.51 6.64 -13.30
CA GLU A 97 -32.69 7.15 -14.02
C GLU A 97 -32.36 7.54 -15.47
N GLN A 98 -31.14 8.00 -15.72
CA GLN A 98 -30.62 8.35 -17.05
C GLN A 98 -30.14 7.12 -17.85
N ASN A 99 -30.22 5.92 -17.28
CA ASN A 99 -29.65 4.66 -17.82
C ASN A 99 -28.12 4.69 -17.97
N GLU A 100 -27.44 5.51 -17.19
CA GLU A 100 -25.98 5.59 -17.13
C GLU A 100 -25.45 4.60 -16.08
N THR A 101 -25.67 3.31 -16.32
CA THR A 101 -25.45 2.23 -15.33
C THR A 101 -24.04 2.21 -14.74
N TYR A 102 -22.98 2.39 -15.54
CA TYR A 102 -21.61 2.38 -15.02
C TYR A 102 -21.31 3.61 -14.15
N LEU A 103 -21.85 4.77 -14.50
CA LEU A 103 -21.74 5.98 -13.70
C LEU A 103 -22.49 5.81 -12.36
N ALA A 104 -23.72 5.31 -12.42
CA ALA A 104 -24.51 4.98 -11.24
C ALA A 104 -23.80 3.99 -10.32
N LEU A 105 -23.20 2.94 -10.89
CA LEU A 105 -22.40 1.95 -10.17
C LEU A 105 -21.16 2.57 -9.52
N SER A 106 -20.49 3.49 -10.23
CA SER A 106 -19.32 4.20 -9.71
C SER A 106 -19.69 5.07 -8.49
N PHE A 107 -20.77 5.84 -8.56
CA PHE A 107 -21.29 6.62 -7.42
C PHE A 107 -21.74 5.72 -6.26
N ALA A 108 -22.44 4.61 -6.55
CA ALA A 108 -22.87 3.67 -5.51
C ALA A 108 -21.69 3.00 -4.80
N ALA A 109 -20.64 2.60 -5.53
CA ALA A 109 -19.41 2.08 -4.92
C ALA A 109 -18.70 3.14 -4.08
N GLN A 110 -18.67 4.42 -4.52
CA GLN A 110 -18.16 5.51 -3.69
C GLN A 110 -18.99 5.68 -2.42
N ALA A 111 -20.32 5.71 -2.51
CA ALA A 111 -21.21 5.81 -1.35
C ALA A 111 -20.98 4.68 -0.34
N ALA A 112 -20.75 3.44 -0.80
CA ALA A 112 -20.48 2.32 0.09
C ALA A 112 -19.32 2.61 1.07
N SER A 113 -18.26 3.29 0.61
CA SER A 113 -17.12 3.67 1.46
C SER A 113 -17.42 4.71 2.56
N TYR A 114 -18.61 5.33 2.52
CA TYR A 114 -19.11 6.27 3.54
C TYR A 114 -20.33 5.74 4.30
N ALA A 115 -20.83 4.54 3.95
CA ALA A 115 -22.01 3.97 4.58
C ALA A 115 -21.73 3.58 6.05
N ALA A 116 -22.69 3.84 6.94
CA ALA A 116 -22.58 3.40 8.33
C ALA A 116 -22.68 1.86 8.45
N ASP A 117 -23.42 1.22 7.55
CA ASP A 117 -23.55 -0.23 7.41
C ASP A 117 -23.54 -0.59 5.91
N GLU A 118 -22.37 -1.00 5.42
CA GLU A 118 -22.17 -1.43 4.03
C GLU A 118 -23.08 -2.59 3.63
N GLN A 119 -23.33 -3.53 4.55
CA GLN A 119 -24.17 -4.70 4.26
C GLN A 119 -25.61 -4.27 4.07
N ALA A 120 -26.14 -3.41 4.95
CA ALA A 120 -27.49 -2.88 4.81
C ALA A 120 -27.63 -2.05 3.51
N TYR A 121 -26.64 -1.20 3.21
CA TYR A 121 -26.60 -0.40 2.00
C TYR A 121 -26.63 -1.25 0.72
N SER A 122 -25.81 -2.31 0.66
CA SER A 122 -25.74 -3.23 -0.49
C SER A 122 -27.07 -3.94 -0.81
N GLN A 123 -28.00 -3.99 0.16
CA GLN A 123 -29.29 -4.66 0.03
C GLN A 123 -30.45 -3.69 -0.24
N GLU A 124 -30.19 -2.38 -0.39
CA GLU A 124 -31.24 -1.43 -0.75
C GLU A 124 -31.87 -1.81 -2.11
N PRO A 125 -33.21 -1.72 -2.28
CA PRO A 125 -33.88 -2.21 -3.49
C PRO A 125 -33.35 -1.61 -4.80
N TRP A 126 -32.94 -0.35 -4.80
CA TRP A 126 -32.37 0.31 -5.99
C TRP A 126 -30.92 -0.14 -6.27
N ILE A 127 -30.16 -0.53 -5.24
CA ILE A 127 -28.84 -1.16 -5.40
C ILE A 127 -28.97 -2.55 -6.00
N VAL A 128 -29.98 -3.31 -5.58
CA VAL A 128 -30.27 -4.63 -6.16
C VAL A 128 -30.62 -4.50 -7.66
N ASP A 129 -31.42 -3.51 -8.04
CA ASP A 129 -31.72 -3.20 -9.46
C ASP A 129 -30.45 -2.77 -10.24
N LEU A 130 -29.68 -1.83 -9.69
CA LEU A 130 -28.41 -1.38 -10.27
C LEU A 130 -27.43 -2.55 -10.47
N THR A 131 -27.33 -3.43 -9.48
CA THR A 131 -26.49 -4.63 -9.53
C THR A 131 -26.91 -5.56 -10.67
N ALA A 132 -28.22 -5.76 -10.87
CA ALA A 132 -28.74 -6.58 -11.97
C ALA A 132 -28.42 -5.96 -13.34
N LYS A 133 -28.62 -4.65 -13.51
CA LYS A 133 -28.31 -3.93 -14.76
C LYS A 133 -26.81 -3.91 -15.07
N ALA A 134 -25.98 -3.67 -14.05
CA ALA A 134 -24.53 -3.71 -14.17
C ALA A 134 -24.04 -5.11 -14.59
N MET A 135 -24.64 -6.16 -14.02
CA MET A 135 -24.35 -7.55 -14.40
C MET A 135 -24.73 -7.83 -15.86
N GLU A 136 -25.89 -7.38 -16.32
CA GLU A 136 -26.34 -7.54 -17.71
C GLU A 136 -25.37 -6.86 -18.69
N GLN A 137 -24.96 -5.62 -18.41
CA GLN A 137 -24.00 -4.90 -19.25
C GLN A 137 -22.60 -5.53 -19.23
N ALA A 138 -22.13 -5.98 -18.05
CA ALA A 138 -20.87 -6.69 -17.95
C ALA A 138 -20.89 -7.98 -18.80
N GLN A 139 -21.98 -8.75 -18.74
CA GLN A 139 -22.17 -9.96 -19.55
C GLN A 139 -22.28 -9.67 -21.05
N GLN A 140 -22.91 -8.55 -21.43
CA GLN A 140 -22.89 -8.10 -22.82
C GLN A 140 -21.47 -7.80 -23.29
N LEU A 141 -20.68 -7.09 -22.48
CA LEU A 141 -19.26 -6.82 -22.78
C LEU A 141 -18.44 -8.11 -22.89
N GLU A 142 -18.70 -9.12 -22.05
CA GLU A 142 -18.09 -10.45 -22.20
C GLU A 142 -18.47 -11.10 -23.56
N ALA A 143 -19.74 -11.02 -23.96
CA ALA A 143 -20.21 -11.55 -25.24
C ALA A 143 -19.61 -10.81 -26.44
N GLU A 144 -19.24 -9.54 -26.27
CA GLU A 144 -18.50 -8.72 -27.23
C GLU A 144 -16.98 -8.91 -27.15
N HIS A 145 -16.49 -9.80 -26.27
CA HIS A 145 -15.06 -10.02 -25.99
C HIS A 145 -14.30 -8.77 -25.49
N ARG A 146 -15.00 -7.88 -24.77
CA ARG A 146 -14.42 -6.65 -24.19
C ARG A 146 -14.09 -6.86 -22.72
N TRP A 147 -13.19 -7.82 -22.45
CA TRP A 147 -12.92 -8.32 -21.10
C TRP A 147 -12.39 -7.25 -20.14
N SER A 148 -11.54 -6.34 -20.62
CA SER A 148 -11.04 -5.21 -19.82
C SER A 148 -12.19 -4.33 -19.29
N LYS A 149 -13.25 -4.13 -20.09
CA LYS A 149 -14.42 -3.35 -19.67
C LYS A 149 -15.31 -4.15 -18.73
N ALA A 150 -15.59 -5.41 -19.04
CA ALA A 150 -16.36 -6.28 -18.15
C ALA A 150 -15.70 -6.38 -16.76
N HIS A 151 -14.37 -6.51 -16.71
CA HIS A 151 -13.58 -6.53 -15.48
C HIS A 151 -13.83 -5.30 -14.60
N ARG A 152 -13.91 -4.10 -15.19
CA ARG A 152 -14.19 -2.86 -14.44
C ARG A 152 -15.56 -2.87 -13.75
N TYR A 153 -16.59 -3.45 -14.39
CA TYR A 153 -17.89 -3.64 -13.74
C TYR A 153 -17.79 -4.64 -12.58
N TYR A 154 -17.15 -5.79 -12.78
CA TYR A 154 -16.99 -6.79 -11.73
C TYR A 154 -16.16 -6.29 -10.55
N TRP A 155 -15.17 -5.44 -10.80
CA TRP A 155 -14.41 -4.77 -9.76
C TRP A 155 -15.29 -3.85 -8.89
N LEU A 156 -16.09 -2.98 -9.50
CA LEU A 156 -17.03 -2.11 -8.76
C LEU A 156 -18.11 -2.92 -8.02
N LEU A 157 -18.63 -3.98 -8.66
CA LEU A 157 -19.59 -4.89 -8.03
C LEU A 157 -18.98 -5.60 -6.82
N LYS A 158 -17.71 -6.00 -6.89
CA LYS A 158 -16.98 -6.61 -5.77
C LYS A 158 -16.76 -5.61 -4.63
N GLN A 159 -16.56 -4.33 -4.93
CA GLN A 159 -16.49 -3.28 -3.92
C GLN A 159 -17.83 -3.04 -3.24
N LEU A 160 -18.91 -3.00 -4.01
CA LEU A 160 -20.27 -2.79 -3.50
C LEU A 160 -20.80 -4.00 -2.71
N HIS A 161 -20.34 -5.21 -3.07
CA HIS A 161 -20.73 -6.48 -2.45
C HIS A 161 -19.50 -7.27 -1.96
N PRO A 162 -18.79 -6.78 -0.93
CA PRO A 162 -17.48 -7.33 -0.54
C PRO A 162 -17.53 -8.78 -0.07
N LYS A 163 -18.69 -9.29 0.36
CA LYS A 163 -18.87 -10.66 0.84
C LYS A 163 -19.38 -11.66 -0.22
N ASP A 164 -19.82 -11.19 -1.39
CA ASP A 164 -20.31 -12.09 -2.46
C ASP A 164 -19.12 -12.63 -3.29
N LYS A 165 -18.80 -13.91 -3.11
CA LYS A 165 -17.69 -14.59 -3.79
C LYS A 165 -17.88 -14.69 -5.32
N ARG A 166 -19.11 -14.63 -5.82
CA ARG A 166 -19.37 -14.69 -7.26
C ARG A 166 -18.72 -13.54 -8.01
N PHE A 167 -18.73 -12.33 -7.45
CA PHE A 167 -18.10 -11.18 -8.10
C PHE A 167 -16.57 -11.29 -8.09
N GLU A 168 -15.99 -11.97 -7.09
CA GLU A 168 -14.55 -12.28 -7.08
C GLU A 168 -14.20 -13.22 -8.25
N GLU A 169 -14.94 -14.32 -8.41
CA GLU A 169 -14.73 -15.29 -9.49
C GLU A 169 -14.87 -14.65 -10.88
N LEU A 170 -15.86 -13.78 -11.07
CA LEU A 170 -16.07 -13.04 -12.32
C LEU A 170 -14.95 -12.02 -12.58
N ARG A 171 -14.50 -11.32 -11.53
CA ARG A 171 -13.38 -10.37 -11.60
C ARG A 171 -12.09 -11.09 -11.98
N GLU A 172 -11.75 -12.19 -11.33
CA GLU A 172 -10.55 -13.00 -11.62
C GLU A 172 -10.58 -13.58 -13.03
N ARG A 173 -11.73 -14.09 -13.48
CA ARG A 173 -11.89 -14.63 -14.85
C ARG A 173 -11.70 -13.54 -15.90
N SER A 174 -12.37 -12.41 -15.74
CA SER A 174 -12.28 -11.29 -16.71
C SER A 174 -10.88 -10.66 -16.73
N GLU A 175 -10.21 -10.57 -15.58
CA GLU A 175 -8.81 -10.13 -15.47
C GLU A 175 -7.87 -11.05 -16.27
N ARG A 176 -8.05 -12.36 -16.12
CA ARG A 176 -7.28 -13.38 -16.85
C ARG A 176 -7.43 -13.23 -18.37
N LEU A 177 -8.65 -13.06 -18.85
CA LEU A 177 -8.92 -12.91 -20.29
C LEU A 177 -8.37 -11.58 -20.83
N ALA A 178 -8.58 -10.47 -20.11
CA ALA A 178 -8.01 -9.17 -20.46
C ALA A 178 -6.47 -9.21 -20.53
N ARG A 179 -5.81 -9.90 -19.58
CA ARG A 179 -4.36 -10.14 -19.62
C ARG A 179 -3.95 -10.85 -20.90
N LEU A 180 -4.62 -11.96 -21.26
CA LEU A 180 -4.26 -12.76 -22.43
C LEU A 180 -4.40 -11.98 -23.74
N GLU A 181 -5.44 -11.15 -23.88
CA GLU A 181 -5.61 -10.28 -25.04
C GLU A 181 -4.51 -9.23 -25.20
N LEU A 182 -3.99 -8.74 -24.08
CA LEU A 182 -2.88 -7.79 -24.06
C LEU A 182 -1.55 -8.49 -24.40
N LEU A 183 -1.29 -9.66 -23.81
CA LEU A 183 -0.05 -10.41 -24.00
C LEU A 183 0.07 -11.00 -25.42
N TYR A 184 -1.04 -11.45 -26.00
CA TYR A 184 -1.08 -12.17 -27.27
C TYR A 184 -1.79 -11.34 -28.36
N LYS A 185 -1.56 -10.02 -28.34
CA LYS A 185 -2.19 -9.05 -29.25
C LYS A 185 -1.85 -9.27 -30.72
N ASP A 186 -0.68 -9.81 -31.02
CA ASP A 186 -0.19 -10.10 -32.37
C ASP A 186 0.77 -11.31 -32.37
N LYS A 187 1.05 -11.81 -33.58
CA LYS A 187 1.88 -13.01 -33.79
C LYS A 187 3.34 -12.81 -33.38
N GLU A 188 3.91 -11.62 -33.58
CA GLU A 188 5.32 -11.35 -33.30
C GLU A 188 5.58 -11.35 -31.79
N GLU A 189 4.73 -10.66 -31.03
CA GLU A 189 4.78 -10.63 -29.57
C GLU A 189 4.57 -12.04 -28.98
N PHE A 190 3.64 -12.79 -29.55
CA PHE A 190 3.43 -14.20 -29.22
C PHE A 190 4.69 -15.05 -29.45
N GLU A 191 5.27 -15.04 -30.65
CA GLU A 191 6.46 -15.85 -30.99
C GLU A 191 7.66 -15.47 -30.12
N ARG A 192 7.80 -14.18 -29.80
CA ARG A 192 8.84 -13.66 -28.90
C ARG A 192 8.68 -14.20 -27.48
N ARG A 193 7.46 -14.25 -26.94
CA ARG A 193 7.18 -14.68 -25.57
C ARG A 193 7.44 -16.16 -25.33
N ILE A 194 7.04 -17.02 -26.25
CA ILE A 194 7.17 -18.48 -26.08
C ILE A 194 8.58 -18.99 -26.40
N LYS A 195 9.45 -18.13 -26.93
CA LYS A 195 10.82 -18.48 -27.27
C LYS A 195 11.60 -18.94 -26.04
N ASP A 196 12.37 -20.01 -26.20
CA ASP A 196 13.20 -20.63 -25.16
C ASP A 196 12.39 -21.14 -23.94
N VAL A 197 11.07 -21.35 -24.10
CA VAL A 197 10.20 -21.98 -23.10
C VAL A 197 9.97 -23.43 -23.47
N ASP A 198 10.32 -24.34 -22.56
CA ASP A 198 10.19 -25.78 -22.74
C ASP A 198 9.66 -26.49 -21.48
N LYS A 199 9.31 -27.77 -21.63
CA LYS A 199 8.83 -28.60 -20.51
C LYS A 199 9.85 -28.85 -19.40
N ASN A 200 11.14 -28.60 -19.61
CA ASN A 200 12.15 -28.73 -18.55
C ASN A 200 12.01 -27.60 -17.54
N LEU A 201 11.68 -26.38 -18.00
CA LEU A 201 11.33 -25.26 -17.11
C LEU A 201 10.16 -25.62 -16.20
N LEU A 202 9.09 -26.20 -16.75
CA LEU A 202 7.94 -26.69 -15.98
C LEU A 202 8.36 -27.70 -14.90
N ARG A 203 9.14 -28.72 -15.28
CA ARG A 203 9.62 -29.75 -14.35
C ARG A 203 10.48 -29.16 -13.23
N SER A 204 11.39 -28.25 -13.58
CA SER A 204 12.24 -27.56 -12.61
C SER A 204 11.40 -26.72 -11.64
N ALA A 205 10.47 -25.90 -12.15
CA ALA A 205 9.59 -25.06 -11.33
C ALA A 205 8.77 -25.91 -10.34
N VAL A 206 8.06 -26.93 -10.84
CA VAL A 206 7.25 -27.84 -9.99
C VAL A 206 8.13 -28.54 -8.93
N SER A 207 9.36 -28.95 -9.28
CA SER A 207 10.32 -29.52 -8.33
C SER A 207 10.72 -28.52 -7.24
N PHE A 208 11.03 -27.26 -7.61
CA PHE A 208 11.39 -26.23 -6.65
C PHE A 208 10.23 -25.86 -5.71
N ILE A 209 9.02 -25.71 -6.24
CA ILE A 209 7.80 -25.44 -5.45
C ILE A 209 7.60 -26.57 -4.43
N ASN A 210 7.60 -27.82 -4.89
CA ASN A 210 7.41 -28.98 -4.02
C ASN A 210 8.45 -29.07 -2.89
N LYS A 211 9.68 -28.60 -3.12
CA LYS A 211 10.77 -28.67 -2.15
C LYS A 211 10.84 -27.48 -1.21
N ASN A 212 10.57 -26.27 -1.70
CA ASN A 212 10.96 -25.03 -1.04
C ASN A 212 9.81 -24.09 -0.72
N TYR A 213 8.59 -24.33 -1.22
CA TYR A 213 7.45 -23.49 -0.85
C TYR A 213 7.25 -23.51 0.67
N TYR A 214 6.93 -22.35 1.25
CA TYR A 214 6.92 -22.11 2.69
C TYR A 214 5.92 -22.97 3.47
N ARG A 215 4.89 -23.50 2.78
CA ARG A 215 3.91 -24.47 3.27
C ARG A 215 3.75 -25.63 2.28
N ASP A 216 2.91 -26.60 2.60
CA ASP A 216 2.58 -27.66 1.64
C ASP A 216 1.78 -27.06 0.47
N PRO A 217 2.29 -27.15 -0.78
CA PRO A 217 1.54 -26.64 -1.93
C PRO A 217 0.26 -27.44 -2.16
N ASP A 218 -0.84 -26.73 -2.40
CA ASP A 218 -2.10 -27.33 -2.83
C ASP A 218 -2.02 -27.64 -4.34
N PHE A 219 -1.41 -28.78 -4.68
CA PHE A 219 -1.27 -29.19 -6.08
C PHE A 219 -2.61 -29.46 -6.76
N THR A 220 -3.68 -29.72 -6.01
CA THR A 220 -5.04 -29.85 -6.56
C THR A 220 -5.48 -28.52 -7.13
N LYS A 221 -5.46 -27.45 -6.32
CA LYS A 221 -5.79 -26.09 -6.81
C LYS A 221 -4.87 -25.66 -7.94
N MET A 222 -3.56 -25.88 -7.82
CA MET A 222 -2.61 -25.59 -8.90
C MET A 222 -2.99 -26.29 -10.21
N GLY A 223 -3.43 -27.55 -10.15
CA GLY A 223 -3.90 -28.29 -11.32
C GLY A 223 -5.17 -27.70 -11.92
N GLU A 224 -6.13 -27.28 -11.10
CA GLU A 224 -7.35 -26.60 -11.57
C GLU A 224 -7.01 -25.25 -12.24
N GLY A 225 -6.21 -24.41 -11.56
CA GLY A 225 -5.80 -23.11 -12.09
C GLY A 225 -5.01 -23.22 -13.40
N ALA A 226 -4.17 -24.24 -13.55
CA ALA A 226 -3.46 -24.52 -14.80
C ALA A 226 -4.41 -24.75 -15.98
N ILE A 227 -5.48 -25.51 -15.75
CA ILE A 227 -6.48 -25.82 -16.77
C ILE A 227 -7.40 -24.61 -17.01
N ASP A 228 -7.79 -23.88 -15.98
CA ASP A 228 -8.59 -22.65 -16.10
C ASP A 228 -7.89 -21.62 -16.97
N ASN A 229 -6.56 -21.51 -16.85
CA ASN A 229 -5.79 -20.60 -17.68
C ASN A 229 -5.70 -21.03 -19.15
N LEU A 230 -5.60 -22.34 -19.41
CA LEU A 230 -5.69 -22.85 -20.78
C LEU A 230 -7.09 -22.71 -21.37
N LEU A 231 -8.16 -22.89 -20.58
CA LEU A 231 -9.53 -22.62 -21.01
C LEU A 231 -9.69 -21.15 -21.41
N ALA A 232 -9.20 -20.21 -20.60
CA ALA A 232 -9.20 -18.79 -20.96
C ALA A 232 -8.42 -18.49 -22.25
N LEU A 233 -7.27 -19.14 -22.46
CA LEU A 233 -6.51 -19.05 -23.72
C LEU A 233 -7.37 -19.48 -24.92
N THR A 234 -8.16 -20.55 -24.79
CA THR A 234 -9.06 -20.99 -25.88
C THR A 234 -10.20 -20.01 -26.18
N GLU A 235 -10.49 -19.05 -25.29
CA GLU A 235 -11.52 -18.02 -25.45
C GLU A 235 -10.92 -16.69 -25.99
N THR A 236 -9.60 -16.59 -26.12
CA THR A 236 -8.89 -15.36 -26.52
C THR A 236 -8.93 -15.17 -28.04
N GLN A 237 -9.88 -14.36 -28.53
CA GLN A 237 -10.24 -14.29 -29.96
C GLN A 237 -9.09 -13.91 -30.89
N LYS A 238 -8.22 -12.96 -30.49
CA LYS A 238 -7.06 -12.53 -31.32
C LYS A 238 -6.11 -13.67 -31.66
N THR A 239 -6.03 -14.70 -30.80
CA THR A 239 -5.15 -15.84 -31.05
C THR A 239 -5.61 -16.71 -32.22
N TYR A 240 -6.89 -16.63 -32.60
CA TYR A 240 -7.46 -17.42 -33.70
C TYR A 240 -6.87 -17.07 -35.06
N ASP A 241 -6.36 -15.84 -35.21
CA ASP A 241 -5.82 -15.33 -36.48
C ASP A 241 -4.49 -16.00 -36.85
N TYR A 242 -3.75 -16.51 -35.85
CA TYR A 242 -2.41 -17.08 -36.07
C TYR A 242 -2.18 -18.44 -35.39
N LEU A 243 -3.11 -18.93 -34.56
CA LEU A 243 -3.12 -20.30 -34.02
C LEU A 243 -4.20 -21.13 -34.71
N ASN A 244 -3.82 -21.81 -35.81
CA ASN A 244 -4.75 -22.55 -36.68
C ASN A 244 -5.71 -23.49 -35.92
N GLY A 245 -5.25 -24.20 -34.89
CA GLY A 245 -6.09 -25.12 -34.14
C GLY A 245 -7.07 -24.45 -33.18
N LEU A 246 -6.81 -23.22 -32.70
CA LEU A 246 -7.85 -22.42 -32.02
C LEU A 246 -8.75 -21.68 -33.02
N GLY A 247 -8.22 -21.28 -34.18
CA GLY A 247 -8.99 -20.65 -35.24
C GLY A 247 -10.05 -21.58 -35.84
N ASN A 248 -9.82 -22.89 -35.84
CA ASN A 248 -10.81 -23.88 -36.25
C ASN A 248 -11.79 -24.20 -35.09
N PRO A 249 -13.11 -23.93 -35.25
CA PRO A 249 -14.08 -24.15 -34.19
C PRO A 249 -14.19 -25.62 -33.73
N VAL A 250 -13.98 -26.59 -34.61
CA VAL A 250 -14.12 -28.02 -34.27
C VAL A 250 -12.99 -28.47 -33.36
N THR A 251 -11.75 -28.16 -33.71
CA THR A 251 -10.57 -28.49 -32.91
C THR A 251 -10.56 -27.70 -31.60
N ARG A 252 -10.95 -26.43 -31.62
CA ARG A 252 -11.10 -25.60 -30.42
C ARG A 252 -12.12 -26.19 -29.44
N THR A 253 -13.34 -26.51 -29.90
CA THR A 253 -14.37 -27.10 -29.05
C THR A 253 -13.92 -28.46 -28.49
N SER A 254 -13.31 -29.30 -29.31
CA SER A 254 -12.79 -30.60 -28.86
C SER A 254 -11.69 -30.44 -27.80
N PHE A 255 -10.80 -29.46 -27.96
CA PHE A 255 -9.78 -29.15 -26.97
C PHE A 255 -10.40 -28.64 -25.66
N GLN A 256 -11.38 -27.73 -25.74
CA GLN A 256 -12.11 -27.18 -24.60
C GLN A 256 -12.85 -28.27 -23.79
N GLU A 257 -13.53 -29.20 -24.46
CA GLU A 257 -14.21 -30.31 -23.82
C GLU A 257 -13.21 -31.22 -23.10
N GLY A 258 -12.11 -31.59 -23.75
CA GLY A 258 -11.04 -32.38 -23.12
C GLY A 258 -10.38 -31.67 -21.94
N LEU A 259 -10.17 -30.35 -22.02
CA LEU A 259 -9.67 -29.57 -20.88
C LEU A 259 -10.67 -29.58 -19.72
N LYS A 260 -11.96 -29.42 -19.96
CA LYS A 260 -13.00 -29.49 -18.92
C LYS A 260 -13.01 -30.85 -18.20
N GLU A 261 -12.83 -31.94 -18.94
CA GLU A 261 -12.67 -33.28 -18.34
C GLU A 261 -11.41 -33.38 -17.49
N LEU A 262 -10.26 -32.89 -18.00
CA LEU A 262 -9.00 -32.90 -17.27
C LEU A 262 -9.02 -32.00 -16.03
N ARG A 263 -9.79 -30.91 -16.05
CA ARG A 263 -9.98 -30.00 -14.91
C ARG A 263 -10.59 -30.72 -13.70
N ALA A 264 -11.44 -31.72 -13.92
CA ALA A 264 -12.06 -32.49 -12.85
C ALA A 264 -11.10 -33.50 -12.22
N TRP A 265 -10.07 -33.96 -12.97
CA TRP A 265 -9.18 -35.03 -12.54
C TRP A 265 -8.46 -34.77 -11.19
N PRO A 266 -7.90 -33.57 -10.90
CA PRO A 266 -7.27 -33.30 -9.62
C PRO A 266 -8.14 -33.58 -8.39
N ARG A 267 -9.46 -33.37 -8.49
CA ARG A 267 -10.40 -33.62 -7.39
C ARG A 267 -10.79 -35.09 -7.23
N THR A 268 -10.58 -35.91 -8.25
CA THR A 268 -10.91 -37.34 -8.20
C THR A 268 -9.84 -38.19 -7.52
N GLU A 269 -8.62 -37.66 -7.41
CA GLU A 269 -7.50 -38.33 -6.77
C GLU A 269 -7.53 -38.09 -5.25
N GLU A 270 -7.34 -39.16 -4.46
CA GLU A 270 -7.25 -39.05 -2.99
C GLU A 270 -6.07 -38.16 -2.55
N ARG A 271 -4.97 -38.20 -3.32
CA ARG A 271 -3.80 -37.34 -3.13
C ARG A 271 -3.23 -36.90 -4.47
N PHE A 272 -3.45 -35.64 -4.82
CA PHE A 272 -2.83 -35.02 -5.97
C PHE A 272 -1.52 -34.31 -5.57
N ASN A 273 -0.39 -34.70 -6.15
CA ASN A 273 0.93 -34.14 -5.79
C ASN A 273 1.69 -33.62 -7.02
N SER A 274 2.91 -33.11 -6.79
CA SER A 274 3.78 -32.59 -7.86
C SER A 274 3.99 -33.52 -9.06
N LYS A 275 4.05 -34.86 -8.86
CA LYS A 275 4.16 -35.82 -9.97
C LYS A 275 2.88 -35.89 -10.78
N ASP A 276 1.73 -35.80 -10.11
CA ASP A 276 0.42 -35.85 -10.76
C ASP A 276 0.13 -34.55 -11.51
N LEU A 277 0.59 -33.40 -11.02
CA LEU A 277 0.58 -32.15 -11.79
C LEU A 277 1.38 -32.28 -13.11
N LEU A 278 2.55 -32.93 -13.08
CA LEU A 278 3.32 -33.20 -14.30
C LEU A 278 2.62 -34.22 -15.22
N LYS A 279 1.90 -35.20 -14.67
CA LYS A 279 1.07 -36.12 -15.47
C LYS A 279 -0.12 -35.38 -16.10
N LEU A 280 -0.75 -34.43 -15.39
CA LEU A 280 -1.82 -33.59 -15.91
C LEU A 280 -1.32 -32.83 -17.14
N TYR A 281 -0.17 -32.18 -17.04
CA TYR A 281 0.46 -31.50 -18.19
C TYR A 281 0.68 -32.46 -19.37
N ASN A 282 1.19 -33.67 -19.14
CA ASN A 282 1.38 -34.63 -20.24
C ASN A 282 0.03 -35.02 -20.89
N ARG A 283 -1.04 -35.19 -20.12
CA ARG A 283 -2.39 -35.45 -20.66
C ARG A 283 -2.92 -34.27 -21.47
N VAL A 284 -2.65 -33.04 -21.02
CA VAL A 284 -2.96 -31.81 -21.78
C VAL A 284 -2.18 -31.78 -23.10
N ALA A 285 -0.88 -32.10 -23.08
CA ALA A 285 -0.07 -32.17 -24.29
C ALA A 285 -0.59 -33.24 -25.26
N ASP A 286 -0.90 -34.44 -24.77
CA ASP A 286 -1.48 -35.52 -25.59
C ASP A 286 -2.86 -35.16 -26.18
N LEU A 287 -3.66 -34.38 -25.44
CA LEU A 287 -4.93 -33.84 -25.92
C LEU A 287 -4.69 -32.78 -27.00
N ASN A 288 -3.75 -31.86 -26.76
CA ASN A 288 -3.38 -30.81 -27.70
C ASN A 288 -2.92 -31.38 -29.05
N ASP A 289 -2.05 -32.40 -29.03
CA ASP A 289 -1.53 -33.07 -30.24
C ASP A 289 -2.62 -33.72 -31.10
N LYS A 290 -3.80 -33.99 -30.53
CA LYS A 290 -4.95 -34.58 -31.23
C LYS A 290 -6.00 -33.54 -31.64
N THR A 291 -5.84 -32.28 -31.22
CA THR A 291 -6.88 -31.25 -31.32
C THR A 291 -6.31 -29.91 -31.79
N ALA A 292 -5.90 -29.04 -30.88
CA ALA A 292 -5.56 -27.65 -31.14
C ALA A 292 -4.12 -27.43 -31.64
N GLU A 293 -3.24 -28.43 -31.55
CA GLU A 293 -1.85 -28.40 -32.04
C GLU A 293 -1.08 -27.11 -31.64
N LEU A 294 -1.30 -26.62 -30.42
CA LEU A 294 -0.63 -25.44 -29.88
C LEU A 294 0.86 -25.68 -29.66
N PRO A 295 1.73 -24.65 -29.82
CA PRO A 295 3.16 -24.78 -29.54
C PRO A 295 3.47 -25.14 -28.08
N GLU A 296 4.49 -26.00 -27.86
CA GLU A 296 4.87 -26.50 -26.51
C GLU A 296 5.14 -25.34 -25.53
N GLY A 297 5.84 -24.29 -25.97
CA GLY A 297 6.16 -23.12 -25.14
C GLY A 297 4.92 -22.37 -24.64
N LEU A 298 3.89 -22.24 -25.47
CA LEU A 298 2.60 -21.62 -25.08
C LEU A 298 1.89 -22.47 -24.02
N LEU A 299 1.80 -23.78 -24.25
CA LEU A 299 1.20 -24.71 -23.30
C LEU A 299 1.92 -24.70 -21.96
N VAL A 300 3.25 -24.73 -21.95
CA VAL A 300 4.05 -24.68 -20.72
C VAL A 300 3.81 -23.37 -19.97
N MET A 301 3.89 -22.25 -20.69
CA MET A 301 3.75 -20.92 -20.10
C MET A 301 2.38 -20.78 -19.43
N GLU A 302 1.29 -20.96 -20.17
CA GLU A 302 -0.06 -20.74 -19.63
C GLU A 302 -0.48 -21.80 -18.62
N PHE A 303 -0.03 -23.06 -18.77
CA PHE A 303 -0.26 -24.08 -17.74
C PHE A 303 0.41 -23.69 -16.41
N LEU A 304 1.67 -23.24 -16.46
CA LEU A 304 2.40 -22.89 -15.25
C LEU A 304 1.92 -21.57 -14.64
N GLU A 305 1.57 -20.56 -15.44
CA GLU A 305 0.99 -19.30 -14.95
C GLU A 305 -0.30 -19.55 -14.18
N GLY A 306 -1.22 -20.35 -14.75
CA GLY A 306 -2.44 -20.75 -14.07
C GLY A 306 -2.20 -21.52 -12.77
N ALA A 307 -1.19 -22.39 -12.76
CA ALA A 307 -0.81 -23.15 -11.57
C ALA A 307 -0.23 -22.26 -10.45
N LEU A 308 0.63 -21.30 -10.79
CA LEU A 308 1.31 -20.46 -9.81
C LEU A 308 0.39 -19.45 -9.14
N GLN A 309 -0.61 -18.94 -9.85
CA GLN A 309 -1.63 -18.05 -9.28
C GLN A 309 -2.39 -18.66 -8.09
N GLN A 310 -2.37 -19.99 -7.95
CA GLN A 310 -3.02 -20.71 -6.85
C GLN A 310 -2.14 -20.84 -5.61
N LEU A 311 -0.90 -20.35 -5.64
CA LEU A 311 0.03 -20.38 -4.51
C LEU A 311 -0.12 -19.14 -3.63
N ASP A 312 0.38 -18.00 -4.12
CA ASP A 312 0.33 -16.67 -3.51
C ASP A 312 0.60 -15.59 -4.58
N GLU A 313 0.34 -14.33 -4.26
CA GLU A 313 0.53 -13.18 -5.16
C GLU A 313 2.02 -12.80 -5.39
N TYR A 314 2.95 -13.39 -4.65
CA TYR A 314 4.38 -13.04 -4.69
C TYR A 314 5.23 -14.05 -5.48
N THR A 315 4.66 -15.22 -5.77
CA THR A 315 5.29 -16.32 -6.47
C THR A 315 4.99 -16.22 -7.95
N SER A 316 6.04 -16.10 -8.77
CA SER A 316 5.90 -15.93 -10.20
C SER A 316 7.09 -16.48 -10.98
N MET A 317 6.85 -16.74 -12.26
CA MET A 317 7.92 -16.97 -13.22
C MET A 317 8.51 -15.64 -13.68
N ILE A 318 9.81 -15.65 -13.89
CA ILE A 318 10.51 -14.70 -14.72
C ILE A 318 10.89 -15.47 -15.97
N TRP A 319 10.11 -15.30 -17.04
CA TRP A 319 10.32 -16.01 -18.29
C TRP A 319 11.58 -15.52 -19.00
N PRO A 320 12.14 -16.31 -19.94
CA PRO A 320 13.33 -15.90 -20.68
C PRO A 320 13.23 -14.50 -21.32
N VAL A 321 12.03 -14.17 -21.80
CA VAL A 321 11.68 -12.88 -22.41
C VAL A 321 11.70 -11.71 -21.41
N ASP A 322 11.38 -11.97 -20.13
CA ASP A 322 11.30 -10.97 -19.06
C ASP A 322 12.63 -10.84 -18.27
N ALA A 323 13.52 -11.82 -18.41
CA ALA A 323 14.76 -11.91 -17.67
C ALA A 323 15.68 -10.67 -17.79
N PRO A 324 15.85 -10.04 -18.97
CA PRO A 324 16.68 -8.84 -19.09
C PRO A 324 16.14 -7.67 -18.27
N ASP A 325 14.82 -7.48 -18.25
CA ASP A 325 14.19 -6.38 -17.50
C ASP A 325 14.19 -6.67 -15.99
N PHE A 326 14.00 -7.93 -15.60
CA PHE A 326 14.18 -8.37 -14.22
C PHE A 326 15.62 -8.16 -13.73
N ASP A 327 16.63 -8.49 -14.53
CA ASP A 327 18.04 -8.32 -14.17
C ASP A 327 18.41 -6.85 -13.99
N LYS A 328 17.92 -5.96 -14.87
CA LYS A 328 18.08 -4.50 -14.71
C LYS A 328 17.48 -4.02 -13.38
N MET A 329 16.30 -4.51 -13.02
CA MET A 329 15.65 -4.16 -11.76
C MET A 329 16.44 -4.68 -10.53
N MET A 330 16.99 -5.89 -10.61
CA MET A 330 17.74 -6.51 -9.51
C MET A 330 19.17 -5.97 -9.33
N MET A 331 19.81 -5.47 -10.40
CA MET A 331 21.15 -4.87 -10.32
C MET A 331 21.21 -3.56 -9.51
N GLY A 332 20.06 -3.05 -9.06
CA GLY A 332 20.00 -2.31 -7.80
C GLY A 332 20.73 -0.96 -7.76
N GLY A 333 20.78 -0.25 -8.89
CA GLY A 333 21.12 1.18 -8.92
C GLY A 333 19.96 1.97 -9.50
N PHE A 334 19.53 3.03 -8.81
CA PHE A 334 18.73 4.08 -9.45
C PHE A 334 19.68 4.89 -10.35
N GLU A 335 20.17 4.28 -11.44
CA GLU A 335 21.01 4.96 -12.41
C GLU A 335 20.14 5.69 -13.43
N GLY A 336 20.13 7.00 -13.34
CA GLY A 336 19.28 7.85 -14.15
C GLY A 336 19.53 9.32 -13.85
N VAL A 337 18.51 10.13 -14.07
CA VAL A 337 18.59 11.60 -13.91
C VAL A 337 17.87 12.11 -12.67
N GLY A 338 17.23 11.20 -11.91
CA GLY A 338 16.57 11.48 -10.65
C GLY A 338 15.31 12.34 -10.77
N ILE A 339 14.26 11.77 -11.36
CA ILE A 339 12.95 12.43 -11.51
C ILE A 339 11.87 11.46 -11.02
N GLN A 340 10.95 11.95 -10.19
CA GLN A 340 9.70 11.26 -9.92
C GLN A 340 8.66 11.67 -10.97
N LEU A 341 8.04 10.68 -11.62
CA LEU A 341 7.09 10.87 -12.71
C LEU A 341 5.67 10.45 -12.32
N SER A 342 4.69 11.09 -12.95
CA SER A 342 3.31 10.62 -13.04
C SER A 342 2.84 10.76 -14.49
N LEU A 343 1.69 10.17 -14.83
CA LEU A 343 0.99 10.53 -16.06
C LEU A 343 0.15 11.79 -15.80
N ASP A 344 0.14 12.72 -16.73
CA ASP A 344 -0.84 13.80 -16.77
C ASP A 344 -2.06 13.35 -17.56
N GLU A 345 -3.18 13.14 -16.87
CA GLU A 345 -4.39 12.57 -17.47
C GLU A 345 -5.02 13.47 -18.54
N ARG A 346 -4.78 14.79 -18.48
CA ARG A 346 -5.32 15.75 -19.47
C ARG A 346 -4.59 15.68 -20.81
N SER A 347 -3.29 15.44 -20.79
CA SER A 347 -2.44 15.44 -21.99
C SER A 347 -1.97 14.05 -22.42
N GLY A 348 -2.14 13.03 -21.56
CA GLY A 348 -1.62 11.68 -21.79
C GLY A 348 -0.09 11.65 -21.87
N ARG A 349 0.59 12.60 -21.22
CA ARG A 349 2.05 12.75 -21.24
C ARG A 349 2.64 12.56 -19.86
N LEU A 350 3.93 12.24 -19.84
CA LEU A 350 4.70 12.11 -18.62
C LEU A 350 4.87 13.49 -17.96
N LYS A 351 4.52 13.59 -16.68
CA LYS A 351 4.65 14.79 -15.86
C LYS A 351 5.68 14.59 -14.76
N VAL A 352 6.50 15.60 -14.53
CA VAL A 352 7.41 15.66 -13.40
C VAL A 352 6.61 15.98 -12.14
N VAL A 353 6.58 15.02 -11.20
CA VAL A 353 6.06 15.28 -9.84
C VAL A 353 7.07 16.12 -9.09
N THR A 354 8.32 15.66 -9.03
CA THR A 354 9.42 16.41 -8.44
C THR A 354 10.77 15.85 -8.93
N PRO A 355 11.79 16.69 -9.18
CA PRO A 355 13.16 16.22 -9.29
C PRO A 355 13.63 15.69 -7.92
N LEU A 356 14.54 14.73 -7.90
CA LEU A 356 15.09 14.18 -6.67
C LEU A 356 16.23 15.05 -6.12
N ASP A 357 16.42 15.01 -4.80
CA ASP A 357 17.56 15.65 -4.14
C ASP A 357 18.88 15.17 -4.74
N ASP A 358 19.84 16.10 -4.86
CA ASP A 358 21.16 15.82 -5.41
C ASP A 358 21.06 14.96 -6.68
N SER A 359 20.27 15.41 -7.67
CA SER A 359 20.10 14.74 -8.97
C SER A 359 20.49 15.61 -10.17
N PRO A 360 20.87 15.01 -11.32
CA PRO A 360 21.15 15.76 -12.55
C PRO A 360 19.95 16.59 -13.03
N ALA A 361 18.72 16.09 -12.85
CA ALA A 361 17.52 16.83 -13.24
C ALA A 361 17.31 18.08 -12.36
N LEU A 362 17.53 17.97 -11.04
CA LEU A 362 17.46 19.12 -10.15
C LEU A 362 18.53 20.17 -10.51
N GLU A 363 19.77 19.74 -10.76
CA GLU A 363 20.89 20.60 -11.16
C GLU A 363 20.63 21.32 -12.49
N ALA A 364 19.96 20.66 -13.43
CA ALA A 364 19.59 21.23 -14.73
C ALA A 364 18.41 22.21 -14.65
N GLY A 365 17.70 22.28 -13.52
CA GLY A 365 16.56 23.18 -13.33
C GLY A 365 15.24 22.62 -13.86
N VAL A 366 15.10 21.28 -13.89
CA VAL A 366 13.80 20.61 -14.06
C VAL A 366 12.89 20.97 -12.88
N GLN A 367 11.63 21.27 -13.15
CA GLN A 367 10.67 21.73 -12.15
C GLN A 367 9.47 20.79 -12.02
N PRO A 368 8.80 20.77 -10.86
CA PRO A 368 7.47 20.19 -10.73
C PRO A 368 6.51 20.72 -11.81
N ASP A 369 5.60 19.86 -12.26
CA ASP A 369 4.63 20.11 -13.35
C ASP A 369 5.21 20.30 -14.76
N ASP A 370 6.53 20.21 -14.96
CA ASP A 370 7.11 20.08 -16.30
C ASP A 370 6.58 18.79 -16.98
N LEU A 371 6.16 18.89 -18.24
CA LEU A 371 5.77 17.73 -19.05
C LEU A 371 6.95 17.27 -19.89
N ILE A 372 7.36 16.00 -19.77
CA ILE A 372 8.37 15.44 -20.67
C ILE A 372 7.69 15.20 -22.01
N VAL A 373 8.06 15.97 -23.04
CA VAL A 373 7.49 15.85 -24.39
C VAL A 373 8.37 15.01 -25.32
N GLU A 374 9.68 14.96 -25.09
CA GLU A 374 10.58 14.09 -25.84
C GLU A 374 11.68 13.51 -24.94
N VAL A 375 12.12 12.29 -25.24
CA VAL A 375 13.31 11.64 -24.67
C VAL A 375 14.20 11.21 -25.82
N ASN A 376 15.44 11.70 -25.87
CA ASN A 376 16.39 11.51 -26.97
C ASN A 376 15.79 11.86 -28.35
N GLY A 377 14.92 12.87 -28.40
CA GLY A 377 14.23 13.31 -29.62
C GLY A 377 13.04 12.42 -30.03
N GLN A 378 12.72 11.37 -29.27
CA GLN A 378 11.52 10.57 -29.46
C GLN A 378 10.35 11.17 -28.67
N ASP A 379 9.21 11.39 -29.33
CA ASP A 379 7.99 11.86 -28.66
C ASP A 379 7.54 10.85 -27.60
N THR A 380 7.25 11.36 -26.40
CA THR A 380 6.80 10.57 -25.24
C THR A 380 5.28 10.39 -25.18
N LYS A 381 4.53 10.90 -26.16
CA LYS A 381 3.08 10.78 -26.16
C LYS A 381 2.66 9.31 -26.13
N GLY A 382 1.75 8.96 -25.22
CA GLY A 382 1.27 7.58 -25.06
C GLY A 382 2.27 6.65 -24.37
N TRP A 383 3.42 7.15 -23.94
CA TRP A 383 4.32 6.38 -23.09
C TRP A 383 3.67 6.14 -21.73
N SER A 384 3.76 4.90 -21.28
CA SER A 384 3.56 4.56 -19.87
C SER A 384 4.71 5.07 -19.00
N THR A 385 4.53 5.05 -17.69
CA THR A 385 5.63 5.31 -16.73
C THR A 385 6.77 4.30 -16.90
N GLU A 386 6.46 3.07 -17.28
CA GLU A 386 7.42 2.00 -17.53
C GLU A 386 8.25 2.28 -18.79
N ASP A 387 7.62 2.79 -19.86
CA ASP A 387 8.33 3.26 -21.06
C ASP A 387 9.29 4.40 -20.72
N ALA A 388 8.85 5.35 -19.88
CA ALA A 388 9.69 6.44 -19.41
C ALA A 388 10.91 5.91 -18.66
N VAL A 389 10.69 5.00 -17.70
CA VAL A 389 11.76 4.37 -16.92
C VAL A 389 12.76 3.67 -17.83
N ARG A 390 12.30 2.87 -18.81
CA ARG A 390 13.17 2.14 -19.74
C ARG A 390 14.06 3.04 -20.59
N ASN A 391 13.58 4.22 -20.97
CA ASN A 391 14.28 5.12 -21.88
C ASN A 391 15.10 6.21 -21.16
N ILE A 392 14.67 6.63 -19.97
CA ILE A 392 15.33 7.67 -19.17
C ILE A 392 16.43 7.07 -18.30
N MET A 393 16.22 5.87 -17.73
CA MET A 393 17.28 5.16 -17.00
C MET A 393 18.37 4.66 -17.95
N GLY A 394 19.53 4.33 -17.38
CA GLY A 394 20.66 3.83 -18.13
C GLY A 394 21.95 3.96 -17.33
N GLN A 395 23.02 3.37 -17.86
CA GLN A 395 24.30 3.28 -17.17
C GLN A 395 24.82 4.66 -16.74
N ALA A 396 25.32 4.77 -15.50
CA ALA A 396 25.95 5.98 -15.01
C ALA A 396 27.08 6.47 -15.94
N GLY A 397 27.14 7.78 -16.16
CA GLY A 397 28.06 8.44 -17.08
C GLY A 397 27.57 8.53 -18.54
N THR A 398 26.49 7.83 -18.91
CA THR A 398 25.83 8.02 -20.22
C THR A 398 24.89 9.23 -20.19
N GLU A 399 24.54 9.76 -21.36
CA GLU A 399 23.67 10.93 -21.49
C GLU A 399 22.24 10.56 -21.92
N VAL A 400 21.28 11.35 -21.48
CA VAL A 400 19.90 11.38 -21.99
C VAL A 400 19.48 12.82 -22.22
N THR A 401 18.84 13.08 -23.35
CA THR A 401 18.28 14.39 -23.65
C THR A 401 16.79 14.40 -23.36
N LEU A 402 16.35 15.26 -22.45
CA LEU A 402 14.93 15.46 -22.16
C LEU A 402 14.47 16.80 -22.74
N THR A 403 13.44 16.78 -23.59
CA THR A 403 12.71 18.00 -23.95
C THR A 403 11.48 18.09 -23.05
N LEU A 404 11.42 19.14 -22.25
CA LEU A 404 10.34 19.45 -21.32
C LEU A 404 9.49 20.59 -21.87
N PHE A 405 8.18 20.52 -21.65
CA PHE A 405 7.27 21.63 -21.81
C PHE A 405 6.88 22.12 -20.41
N ARG A 406 7.17 23.39 -20.11
CA ARG A 406 6.85 24.02 -18.83
C ARG A 406 5.52 24.77 -18.93
N PRO A 407 4.41 24.27 -18.38
CA PRO A 407 3.11 24.92 -18.56
C PRO A 407 3.05 26.32 -17.95
N SER A 408 3.80 26.57 -16.87
CA SER A 408 3.85 27.86 -16.18
C SER A 408 4.52 28.98 -16.98
N THR A 409 5.26 28.67 -18.05
CA THR A 409 5.91 29.66 -18.91
C THR A 409 5.58 29.47 -20.39
N GLY A 410 4.92 28.37 -20.76
CA GLY A 410 4.68 27.96 -22.14
C GLY A 410 5.94 27.59 -22.92
N GLN A 411 7.09 27.46 -22.26
CA GLN A 411 8.37 27.22 -22.91
C GLN A 411 8.65 25.73 -23.13
N ARG A 412 9.34 25.42 -24.23
CA ARG A 412 10.01 24.13 -24.42
C ARG A 412 11.48 24.27 -24.05
N LEU A 413 11.94 23.42 -23.14
CA LEU A 413 13.28 23.44 -22.56
C LEU A 413 13.94 22.09 -22.83
N THR A 414 15.14 22.07 -23.42
CA THR A 414 15.86 20.83 -23.70
C THR A 414 17.08 20.73 -22.80
N TYR A 415 17.19 19.62 -22.07
CA TYR A 415 18.27 19.34 -21.14
C TYR A 415 19.03 18.08 -21.54
N ALA A 416 20.33 18.21 -21.78
CA ALA A 416 21.24 17.08 -21.87
C ALA A 416 21.70 16.71 -20.45
N LEU A 417 21.26 15.55 -19.96
CA LEU A 417 21.47 15.12 -18.58
C LEU A 417 22.39 13.91 -18.55
N THR A 418 23.49 14.01 -17.80
CA THR A 418 24.37 12.86 -17.54
C THR A 418 23.76 11.99 -16.44
N ARG A 419 23.49 10.72 -16.75
CA ARG A 419 22.97 9.74 -15.78
C ARG A 419 24.00 9.50 -14.68
N ARG A 420 23.52 9.36 -13.44
CA ARG A 420 24.34 8.95 -12.29
C ARG A 420 23.54 8.05 -11.37
N ASN A 421 24.25 7.42 -10.43
CA ASN A 421 23.58 6.71 -9.34
C ASN A 421 22.88 7.73 -8.43
N ILE A 422 21.56 7.58 -8.28
CA ILE A 422 20.73 8.47 -7.48
C ILE A 422 20.57 7.86 -6.08
N VAL A 423 21.00 8.61 -5.07
CA VAL A 423 20.82 8.23 -3.67
C VAL A 423 19.44 8.73 -3.22
N LEU A 424 18.54 7.79 -2.89
CA LEU A 424 17.23 8.13 -2.37
C LEU A 424 17.31 8.38 -0.88
N ARG A 425 17.06 9.62 -0.46
CA ARG A 425 16.84 9.93 0.95
C ARG A 425 15.47 9.44 1.39
N THR A 426 15.46 8.70 2.48
CA THR A 426 14.29 7.96 2.97
C THR A 426 13.72 8.54 4.26
N VAL A 427 14.46 9.41 4.95
CA VAL A 427 14.03 10.01 6.22
C VAL A 427 13.73 11.49 6.06
N ARG A 428 12.54 11.92 6.48
CA ARG A 428 12.01 13.28 6.33
C ARG A 428 11.39 13.81 7.61
N GLY A 429 11.30 15.14 7.74
CA GLY A 429 10.60 15.84 8.82
C GLY A 429 9.24 16.40 8.39
N VAL A 430 8.73 17.37 9.15
CA VAL A 430 7.42 18.01 8.93
C VAL A 430 7.44 18.85 7.65
N GLU A 431 8.43 19.73 7.57
CA GLU A 431 8.60 20.70 6.49
C GLU A 431 10.08 20.83 6.15
N ARG A 432 10.35 21.03 4.87
CA ARG A 432 11.70 21.27 4.37
C ARG A 432 12.10 22.71 4.73
N GLN A 433 13.33 22.89 5.21
CA GLN A 433 13.83 24.23 5.53
C GLN A 433 14.23 25.00 4.27
N ALA A 434 14.41 26.32 4.42
CA ALA A 434 14.76 27.23 3.34
C ALA A 434 16.13 26.94 2.69
N ASP A 435 17.00 26.16 3.35
CA ASP A 435 18.26 25.70 2.76
C ASP A 435 18.07 24.63 1.68
N GLY A 436 16.85 24.09 1.54
CA GLY A 436 16.53 23.06 0.57
C GLY A 436 17.36 21.80 0.76
N GLN A 437 17.76 21.46 1.99
CA GLN A 437 18.49 20.22 2.31
C GLN A 437 18.13 19.66 3.69
N SER A 438 17.77 20.51 4.66
CA SER A 438 17.42 20.09 6.01
C SER A 438 15.91 20.12 6.27
N TRP A 439 15.50 19.48 7.37
CA TRP A 439 14.10 19.37 7.78
C TRP A 439 13.87 20.05 9.13
N ASN A 440 12.72 20.71 9.26
CA ASN A 440 12.11 20.93 10.56
C ASN A 440 11.48 19.62 11.02
N TYR A 441 11.92 19.10 12.16
CA TYR A 441 11.37 17.87 12.72
C TYR A 441 10.30 18.15 13.77
N MET A 442 10.10 19.39 14.22
CA MET A 442 9.14 19.72 15.26
C MET A 442 7.75 19.94 14.67
N LEU A 443 6.83 19.04 15.01
CA LEU A 443 5.41 19.17 14.69
C LEU A 443 4.69 20.08 15.69
N ASP A 444 5.14 20.04 16.94
CA ASP A 444 4.64 20.91 18.01
C ASP A 444 5.81 21.37 18.88
N GLU A 445 6.23 22.63 18.70
CA GLU A 445 7.31 23.23 19.48
C GLU A 445 6.92 23.47 20.95
N GLU A 446 5.65 23.73 21.24
CA GLU A 446 5.17 24.01 22.61
C GLU A 446 5.31 22.76 23.48
N THR A 447 4.80 21.63 22.99
CA THR A 447 4.89 20.35 23.72
C THR A 447 6.14 19.55 23.40
N GLY A 448 6.91 19.95 22.39
CA GLY A 448 8.14 19.27 21.99
C GLY A 448 7.87 17.95 21.27
N VAL A 449 6.82 17.85 20.46
CA VAL A 449 6.54 16.64 19.67
C VAL A 449 7.23 16.76 18.32
N ALA A 450 8.13 15.82 18.04
CA ALA A 450 8.77 15.69 16.73
C ALA A 450 8.01 14.70 15.84
N TYR A 451 8.17 14.87 14.54
CA TYR A 451 7.67 13.98 13.50
C TYR A 451 8.84 13.60 12.59
N ILE A 452 8.97 12.30 12.35
CA ILE A 452 9.94 11.72 11.43
C ILE A 452 9.21 10.70 10.57
N ARG A 453 9.34 10.82 9.25
CA ARG A 453 8.82 9.83 8.30
C ARG A 453 9.95 8.99 7.73
N ILE A 454 9.71 7.68 7.59
CA ILE A 454 10.57 6.76 6.83
C ILE A 454 9.78 6.27 5.62
N SER A 455 10.21 6.59 4.40
CA SER A 455 9.53 6.20 3.16
C SER A 455 9.98 4.87 2.57
N GLY A 456 11.07 4.29 3.07
CA GLY A 456 11.62 3.00 2.64
C GLY A 456 12.82 2.59 3.49
N PHE A 457 13.20 1.31 3.46
CA PHE A 457 14.37 0.78 4.16
C PHE A 457 15.50 0.49 3.15
N HIS A 458 16.29 1.52 2.86
CA HIS A 458 17.43 1.52 1.95
C HIS A 458 18.73 1.41 2.75
N PRO A 459 19.89 1.14 2.11
CA PRO A 459 21.16 0.94 2.83
C PRO A 459 21.50 2.04 3.85
N ASP A 460 21.23 3.30 3.54
CA ASP A 460 21.58 4.46 4.38
C ASP A 460 20.45 4.90 5.34
N THR A 461 19.25 4.30 5.28
CA THR A 461 18.07 4.76 6.02
C THR A 461 18.30 4.80 7.53
N HIS A 462 19.02 3.82 8.07
CA HIS A 462 19.28 3.77 9.51
C HIS A 462 20.15 4.96 9.96
N GLU A 463 21.21 5.26 9.21
CA GLU A 463 22.09 6.40 9.47
C GLU A 463 21.32 7.72 9.36
N GLU A 464 20.47 7.87 8.33
CA GLU A 464 19.57 9.01 8.18
C GLU A 464 18.63 9.17 9.37
N LEU A 465 18.03 8.07 9.86
CA LEU A 465 17.15 8.06 11.02
C LEU A 465 17.88 8.53 12.27
N VAL A 466 19.08 8.02 12.53
CA VAL A 466 19.90 8.45 13.67
C VAL A 466 20.24 9.94 13.59
N GLN A 467 20.53 10.48 12.40
CA GLN A 467 20.79 11.92 12.24
C GLN A 467 19.53 12.76 12.48
N ALA A 468 18.38 12.33 11.94
CA ALA A 468 17.10 12.99 12.13
C ALA A 468 16.72 13.03 13.62
N LEU A 469 16.87 11.91 14.35
CA LEU A 469 16.61 11.84 15.79
C LEU A 469 17.52 12.78 16.60
N LYS A 470 18.81 12.84 16.26
CA LYS A 470 19.75 13.79 16.91
C LYS A 470 19.38 15.24 16.61
N ALA A 471 18.95 15.55 15.39
CA ALA A 471 18.50 16.87 15.01
C ALA A 471 17.21 17.25 15.76
N ALA A 472 16.21 16.37 15.81
CA ALA A 472 14.98 16.55 16.57
C ALA A 472 15.27 16.76 18.07
N GLN A 473 16.19 16.00 18.67
CA GLN A 473 16.62 16.22 20.06
C GLN A 473 17.21 17.61 20.28
N ARG A 474 18.04 18.11 19.35
CA ARG A 474 18.56 19.49 19.40
C ARG A 474 17.47 20.55 19.23
N GLN A 475 16.40 20.23 18.50
CA GLN A 475 15.21 21.08 18.33
C GLN A 475 14.21 20.97 19.52
N GLY A 476 14.51 20.17 20.55
CA GLY A 476 13.70 20.09 21.77
C GLY A 476 12.72 18.91 21.84
N MET A 477 12.95 17.83 21.07
CA MET A 477 12.09 16.65 21.07
C MET A 477 11.92 16.00 22.46
N ARG A 478 10.67 15.96 22.91
CA ARG A 478 10.14 15.28 24.11
C ARG A 478 9.14 14.17 23.79
N GLY A 479 8.60 14.12 22.57
CA GLY A 479 7.75 13.05 22.03
C GLY A 479 8.08 12.81 20.56
N LEU A 480 7.86 11.60 20.04
CA LEU A 480 8.12 11.27 18.63
C LEU A 480 6.90 10.62 17.96
N ILE A 481 6.50 11.15 16.82
CA ILE A 481 5.64 10.47 15.85
C ILE A 481 6.57 9.91 14.76
N LEU A 482 6.59 8.58 14.61
CA LEU A 482 7.32 7.90 13.55
C LEU A 482 6.33 7.43 12.48
N ASP A 483 6.38 8.01 11.29
CA ASP A 483 5.43 7.74 10.23
C ASP A 483 5.97 6.71 9.22
N LEU A 484 5.27 5.58 9.10
CA LEU A 484 5.54 4.48 8.17
C LEU A 484 4.41 4.29 7.15
N ARG A 485 3.44 5.22 7.09
CA ARG A 485 2.38 5.16 6.09
C ARG A 485 2.99 5.21 4.70
N HIS A 486 2.44 4.40 3.79
CA HIS A 486 2.94 4.27 2.41
C HIS A 486 4.39 3.77 2.27
N ASN A 487 4.96 3.18 3.32
CA ASN A 487 6.30 2.59 3.25
C ASN A 487 6.21 1.09 2.90
N PRO A 488 6.57 0.67 1.67
CA PRO A 488 6.44 -0.71 1.21
C PRO A 488 7.49 -1.67 1.83
N GLY A 489 8.36 -1.15 2.69
CA GLY A 489 9.42 -1.88 3.37
C GLY A 489 10.79 -1.65 2.73
N GLY A 490 11.57 -2.72 2.59
CA GLY A 490 12.94 -2.68 2.09
C GLY A 490 13.83 -3.70 2.80
N LEU A 491 15.08 -3.33 3.03
CA LEU A 491 16.11 -4.19 3.60
C LEU A 491 15.81 -4.56 5.06
N LEU A 492 15.78 -5.87 5.33
CA LEU A 492 15.45 -6.44 6.63
C LEU A 492 16.46 -6.05 7.72
N ASP A 493 17.75 -6.08 7.40
CA ASP A 493 18.83 -5.72 8.33
C ASP A 493 18.74 -4.25 8.75
N VAL A 494 18.40 -3.36 7.81
CA VAL A 494 18.17 -1.93 8.09
C VAL A 494 16.98 -1.74 9.03
N ALA A 495 15.90 -2.50 8.85
CA ALA A 495 14.76 -2.48 9.77
C ALA A 495 15.14 -2.96 11.18
N VAL A 496 15.93 -4.04 11.29
CA VAL A 496 16.40 -4.58 12.57
C VAL A 496 17.28 -3.57 13.31
N ARG A 497 18.21 -2.90 12.62
CA ARG A 497 19.02 -1.81 13.20
C ARG A 497 18.16 -0.62 13.62
N SER A 498 17.18 -0.24 12.80
CA SER A 498 16.23 0.83 13.12
C SER A 498 15.41 0.53 14.38
N VAL A 499 14.92 -0.71 14.56
CA VAL A 499 14.28 -1.14 15.82
C VAL A 499 15.26 -1.08 16.99
N SER A 500 16.51 -1.48 16.76
CA SER A 500 17.58 -1.51 17.77
C SER A 500 17.93 -0.12 18.30
N THR A 501 17.61 0.98 17.59
CA THR A 501 17.75 2.36 18.08
C THR A 501 16.77 2.70 19.23
N PHE A 502 15.70 1.92 19.40
CA PHE A 502 14.63 2.21 20.38
C PHE A 502 14.41 1.08 21.39
N VAL A 503 14.79 -0.14 21.06
CA VAL A 503 14.62 -1.34 21.90
C VAL A 503 16.00 -1.84 22.30
N GLY A 504 16.24 -2.00 23.60
CA GLY A 504 17.57 -2.32 24.13
C GLY A 504 17.92 -3.81 24.20
N ASN A 505 16.94 -4.72 24.12
CA ASN A 505 17.17 -6.17 24.03
C ASN A 505 15.91 -6.88 23.52
N GLY A 506 16.09 -8.11 23.02
CA GLY A 506 14.98 -8.96 22.58
C GLY A 506 15.14 -9.48 21.16
N GLU A 507 14.19 -10.31 20.73
CA GLU A 507 14.01 -10.65 19.32
C GLU A 507 13.35 -9.48 18.59
N VAL A 508 13.76 -9.18 17.35
CA VAL A 508 13.07 -8.20 16.50
C VAL A 508 12.14 -8.92 15.53
N VAL A 509 12.65 -9.98 14.89
CA VAL A 509 11.92 -10.77 13.91
C VAL A 509 12.58 -12.13 13.79
N SER A 510 11.80 -13.12 13.41
CA SER A 510 12.33 -14.42 13.00
C SER A 510 11.68 -14.90 11.72
N THR A 511 12.40 -15.70 10.92
CA THR A 511 11.92 -16.27 9.67
C THR A 511 11.84 -17.79 9.78
N GLY A 512 10.83 -18.40 9.19
CA GLY A 512 10.71 -19.86 9.13
C GLY A 512 9.96 -20.32 7.89
N GLY A 513 10.37 -21.45 7.32
CA GLY A 513 9.70 -22.11 6.20
C GLY A 513 9.40 -23.58 6.55
N ARG A 514 8.60 -24.26 5.72
CA ARG A 514 8.16 -25.65 5.96
C ARG A 514 9.29 -26.63 6.34
N ARG A 515 10.48 -26.47 5.76
CA ARG A 515 11.63 -27.38 5.96
C ARG A 515 12.87 -26.68 6.51
N GLU A 516 12.78 -25.38 6.77
CA GLU A 516 13.89 -24.58 7.27
C GLU A 516 13.66 -24.27 8.76
N ALA A 517 14.70 -24.41 9.58
CA ALA A 517 14.62 -24.06 10.99
C ALA A 517 14.36 -22.56 11.15
N ARG A 518 13.59 -22.19 12.18
CA ARG A 518 13.31 -20.79 12.47
C ARG A 518 14.61 -20.06 12.82
N THR A 519 14.91 -19.00 12.10
CA THR A 519 16.11 -18.16 12.29
C THR A 519 15.68 -16.82 12.89
N SER A 520 16.31 -16.41 13.99
CA SER A 520 15.96 -15.19 14.73
C SER A 520 16.99 -14.09 14.50
N MET A 521 16.50 -12.88 14.24
CA MET A 521 17.28 -11.64 14.27
C MET A 521 16.90 -10.86 15.52
N ARG A 522 17.91 -10.54 16.32
CA ARG A 522 17.76 -9.87 17.61
C ARG A 522 18.17 -8.41 17.53
N VAL A 523 17.82 -7.67 18.56
CA VAL A 523 18.34 -6.31 18.77
C VAL A 523 19.86 -6.33 18.69
N THR A 524 20.40 -5.35 17.97
CA THR A 524 21.83 -5.12 17.77
C THR A 524 22.33 -4.01 18.70
N ASP A 525 23.63 -4.00 19.00
CA ASP A 525 24.24 -2.97 19.84
C ASP A 525 24.39 -1.65 19.06
N GLU A 526 23.34 -0.82 19.08
CA GLU A 526 23.36 0.51 18.47
C GLU A 526 23.88 1.58 19.46
N PRO A 527 24.84 2.45 19.05
CA PRO A 527 25.49 3.42 19.93
C PRO A 527 24.59 4.59 20.34
N PHE A 528 23.48 4.78 19.63
CA PHE A 528 22.50 5.83 19.89
C PHE A 528 21.14 5.20 20.21
N GLN A 529 20.58 5.57 21.36
CA GLN A 529 19.33 5.00 21.88
C GLN A 529 18.33 6.10 22.20
N VAL A 530 17.07 5.93 21.78
CA VAL A 530 15.98 6.87 22.05
C VAL A 530 14.92 6.24 22.96
N LYS A 531 14.68 6.87 24.11
CA LYS A 531 13.70 6.40 25.13
C LYS A 531 12.45 7.27 25.23
N THR A 532 12.38 8.33 24.44
CA THR A 532 11.27 9.28 24.40
C THR A 532 9.95 8.58 24.06
N PRO A 533 8.80 8.99 24.66
CA PRO A 533 7.48 8.50 24.27
C PRO A 533 7.26 8.62 22.77
N MET A 534 6.66 7.59 22.16
CA MET A 534 6.47 7.56 20.71
C MET A 534 5.19 6.87 20.26
N VAL A 535 4.65 7.37 19.15
CA VAL A 535 3.54 6.79 18.37
C VAL A 535 4.09 6.42 16.99
N VAL A 536 3.64 5.31 16.42
CA VAL A 536 4.00 4.86 15.07
C VAL A 536 2.76 4.91 14.20
N LEU A 537 2.81 5.64 13.08
CA LEU A 537 1.72 5.68 12.11
C LEU A 537 1.90 4.58 11.07
N VAL A 538 0.83 3.82 10.81
CA VAL A 538 0.77 2.76 9.78
C VAL A 538 -0.53 2.86 8.99
N ASN A 539 -0.52 2.34 7.76
CA ASN A 539 -1.73 2.14 6.96
C ASN A 539 -1.56 0.94 6.03
N GLU A 540 -2.54 0.71 5.14
CA GLU A 540 -2.51 -0.39 4.17
C GLU A 540 -1.27 -0.38 3.26
N GLY A 541 -0.60 0.77 3.07
CA GLY A 541 0.66 0.86 2.32
C GLY A 541 1.91 0.51 3.12
N SER A 542 1.81 0.33 4.44
CA SER A 542 2.90 -0.13 5.29
C SER A 542 3.09 -1.64 5.12
N ALA A 543 4.20 -2.07 4.53
CA ALA A 543 4.44 -3.48 4.21
C ALA A 543 5.83 -3.99 4.64
N SER A 544 5.97 -5.30 4.82
CA SER A 544 7.24 -6.00 5.02
C SER A 544 8.11 -5.41 6.16
N ALA A 545 9.26 -4.82 5.87
CA ALA A 545 10.14 -4.19 6.87
C ALA A 545 9.40 -3.17 7.77
N SER A 546 8.44 -2.42 7.23
CA SER A 546 7.60 -1.49 8.00
C SER A 546 6.74 -2.23 9.04
N GLU A 547 6.19 -3.38 8.65
CA GLU A 547 5.37 -4.24 9.53
C GLU A 547 6.23 -4.90 10.60
N ILE A 548 7.46 -5.28 10.25
CA ILE A 548 8.44 -5.79 11.22
C ILE A 548 8.78 -4.73 12.26
N LEU A 549 9.06 -3.50 11.83
CA LEU A 549 9.41 -2.41 12.75
C LEU A 549 8.23 -2.02 13.64
N ALA A 550 7.04 -1.79 13.06
CA ALA A 550 5.84 -1.46 13.82
C ALA A 550 5.43 -2.60 14.76
N GLY A 551 5.42 -3.84 14.26
CA GLY A 551 5.06 -5.03 15.02
C GLY A 551 6.04 -5.33 16.14
N ALA A 552 7.35 -5.15 15.92
CA ALA A 552 8.35 -5.29 16.98
C ALA A 552 8.17 -4.21 18.06
N PHE A 553 7.90 -2.96 17.68
CA PHE A 553 7.61 -1.91 18.67
C PHE A 553 6.33 -2.18 19.46
N GLN A 554 5.29 -2.73 18.83
CA GLN A 554 4.06 -3.12 19.51
C GLN A 554 4.31 -4.28 20.49
N ASP A 555 4.97 -5.35 20.04
CA ASP A 555 5.23 -6.57 20.82
C ASP A 555 6.21 -6.34 21.98
N HIS A 556 7.15 -5.39 21.84
CA HIS A 556 8.01 -4.93 22.94
C HIS A 556 7.34 -3.89 23.84
N HIS A 557 6.12 -3.48 23.52
CA HIS A 557 5.41 -2.37 24.15
C HIS A 557 6.29 -1.11 24.19
N ARG A 558 6.96 -0.78 23.08
CA ARG A 558 7.82 0.40 22.93
C ARG A 558 7.06 1.61 22.40
N ALA A 559 6.07 1.39 21.55
CA ALA A 559 5.24 2.43 20.94
C ALA A 559 3.76 2.05 20.96
N ILE A 560 2.89 3.05 20.82
CA ILE A 560 1.50 2.84 20.37
C ILE A 560 1.52 2.88 18.84
N VAL A 561 0.93 1.88 18.19
CA VAL A 561 0.70 1.85 16.74
C VAL A 561 -0.66 2.48 16.46
N LEU A 562 -0.74 3.43 15.53
CA LEU A 562 -1.95 4.20 15.21
C LEU A 562 -2.17 4.26 13.70
N GLY A 563 -3.43 4.25 13.27
CA GLY A 563 -3.81 4.45 11.87
C GLY A 563 -4.72 3.34 11.38
N GLU A 564 -4.33 2.67 10.30
CA GLU A 564 -5.08 1.58 9.68
C GLU A 564 -4.24 0.30 9.63
N ARG A 565 -4.89 -0.85 9.51
CA ARG A 565 -4.20 -2.15 9.41
C ARG A 565 -3.16 -2.12 8.27
N SER A 566 -1.97 -2.64 8.55
CA SER A 566 -0.90 -2.74 7.56
C SER A 566 -1.17 -3.79 6.47
N PHE A 567 -0.36 -3.77 5.41
CA PHE A 567 -0.61 -4.52 4.16
C PHE A 567 -0.78 -6.04 4.34
N GLY A 568 0.09 -6.67 5.14
CA GLY A 568 0.10 -8.13 5.35
C GLY A 568 1.18 -8.89 4.59
N LYS A 569 2.28 -8.23 4.19
CA LYS A 569 3.38 -8.87 3.46
C LYS A 569 4.42 -9.43 4.42
N GLY A 570 4.03 -10.52 5.07
CA GLY A 570 4.90 -11.30 5.96
C GLY A 570 5.75 -12.38 5.28
N SER A 571 5.94 -12.34 3.96
CA SER A 571 6.58 -13.43 3.20
C SER A 571 8.02 -13.11 2.75
N VAL A 572 8.84 -14.15 2.58
CA VAL A 572 10.22 -14.09 2.08
C VAL A 572 10.30 -14.77 0.72
N GLN A 573 10.73 -14.04 -0.31
CA GLN A 573 10.92 -14.60 -1.64
C GLN A 573 12.39 -14.90 -1.92
N ARG A 574 12.63 -16.04 -2.59
CA ARG A 574 13.93 -16.42 -3.17
C ARG A 574 13.80 -16.53 -4.67
N VAL A 575 14.78 -15.99 -5.38
CA VAL A 575 14.88 -16.11 -6.84
C VAL A 575 15.73 -17.33 -7.16
N LEU A 576 15.14 -18.33 -7.80
CA LEU A 576 15.73 -19.64 -8.09
C LEU A 576 15.92 -19.78 -9.60
N THR A 577 17.15 -19.98 -10.06
CA THR A 577 17.43 -20.22 -11.48
C THR A 577 16.93 -21.60 -11.90
N LEU A 578 16.14 -21.67 -12.98
CA LEU A 578 15.56 -22.93 -13.48
C LEU A 578 16.36 -23.54 -14.64
N GLY A 579 16.98 -22.67 -15.46
CA GLY A 579 17.71 -23.02 -16.69
C GLY A 579 17.68 -21.86 -17.69
N GLY A 580 18.74 -21.69 -18.48
CA GLY A 580 18.88 -20.53 -19.35
C GLY A 580 18.80 -19.22 -18.55
N SER A 581 17.99 -18.26 -19.01
CA SER A 581 17.70 -17.01 -18.31
C SER A 581 16.43 -17.06 -17.43
N ALA A 582 15.69 -18.18 -17.44
CA ALA A 582 14.44 -18.32 -16.69
C ALA A 582 14.68 -18.50 -15.18
N ARG A 583 13.83 -17.84 -14.37
CA ARG A 583 13.91 -17.88 -12.91
C ARG A 583 12.52 -18.07 -12.31
N LEU A 584 12.47 -18.67 -11.12
CA LEU A 584 11.28 -18.76 -10.28
C LEU A 584 11.49 -17.88 -9.05
N LYS A 585 10.68 -16.84 -8.90
CA LYS A 585 10.58 -16.11 -7.63
C LYS A 585 9.57 -16.86 -6.77
N LEU A 586 10.03 -17.46 -5.68
CA LEU A 586 9.24 -18.37 -4.84
C LEU A 586 9.21 -17.88 -3.40
N THR A 587 8.02 -17.87 -2.79
CA THR A 587 7.89 -17.68 -1.34
C THR A 587 8.40 -18.93 -0.59
N THR A 588 9.47 -18.79 0.17
CA THR A 588 10.12 -19.92 0.87
C THR A 588 10.00 -19.88 2.38
N ALA A 589 9.73 -18.70 2.95
CA ALA A 589 9.55 -18.52 4.38
C ALA A 589 8.57 -17.39 4.66
N ILE A 590 8.13 -17.31 5.92
CA ILE A 590 7.38 -16.18 6.45
C ILE A 590 8.08 -15.59 7.68
N TYR A 591 7.82 -14.31 7.94
CA TYR A 591 8.27 -13.59 9.13
C TYR A 591 7.34 -13.86 10.31
N TYR A 592 7.92 -13.82 11.50
CA TYR A 592 7.23 -13.84 12.77
C TYR A 592 7.75 -12.69 13.62
N LEU A 593 6.82 -11.95 14.21
CA LEU A 593 7.10 -10.87 15.14
C LEU A 593 7.49 -11.44 16.53
N PRO A 594 8.01 -10.63 17.47
CA PRO A 594 8.51 -11.11 18.75
C PRO A 594 7.50 -11.90 19.59
N SER A 595 6.21 -11.59 19.47
CA SER A 595 5.11 -12.35 20.11
C SER A 595 4.87 -13.74 19.50
N GLY A 596 5.49 -14.05 18.36
CA GLY A 596 5.31 -15.29 17.60
C GLY A 596 4.24 -15.22 16.53
N ARG A 597 3.44 -14.14 16.46
CA ARG A 597 2.44 -13.93 15.39
C ARG A 597 3.12 -13.59 14.05
N SER A 598 2.48 -13.92 12.94
CA SER A 598 2.91 -13.53 11.59
C SER A 598 2.01 -12.40 11.07
N PRO A 599 2.56 -11.36 10.42
CA PRO A 599 1.75 -10.38 9.71
C PRO A 599 1.30 -10.90 8.33
N HIS A 600 1.72 -12.09 7.89
CA HIS A 600 1.39 -12.58 6.54
C HIS A 600 -0.11 -12.80 6.35
N LYS A 601 -0.67 -12.22 5.29
CA LYS A 601 -2.05 -12.44 4.86
C LYS A 601 -2.16 -13.72 4.03
N ASP A 602 -2.48 -14.83 4.69
CA ASP A 602 -2.92 -16.04 4.00
C ASP A 602 -4.38 -15.88 3.50
N PRO A 603 -4.83 -16.58 2.45
CA PRO A 603 -6.21 -16.50 1.94
C PRO A 603 -7.30 -16.77 2.98
N ASP A 604 -6.99 -17.61 3.97
CA ASP A 604 -7.90 -18.01 5.05
C ASP A 604 -7.58 -17.29 6.38
N ALA A 605 -6.68 -16.29 6.39
CA ALA A 605 -6.29 -15.59 7.60
C ALA A 605 -7.37 -14.61 8.06
N GLU A 606 -7.89 -14.82 9.28
CA GLU A 606 -8.77 -13.86 9.95
C GLU A 606 -8.00 -12.63 10.48
N ILE A 607 -6.70 -12.81 10.78
CA ILE A 607 -5.83 -11.77 11.32
C ILE A 607 -4.55 -11.73 10.47
N TRP A 608 -4.23 -10.57 9.92
CA TRP A 608 -3.01 -10.31 9.18
C TRP A 608 -2.49 -8.89 9.43
N GLY A 609 -1.28 -8.61 8.94
CA GLY A 609 -0.60 -7.34 9.14
C GLY A 609 -0.35 -7.03 10.62
N VAL A 610 -0.13 -5.75 10.88
CA VAL A 610 -0.05 -5.12 12.20
C VAL A 610 -1.34 -4.33 12.36
N SER A 611 -2.21 -4.81 13.25
CA SER A 611 -3.37 -4.05 13.71
C SER A 611 -2.89 -2.85 14.54
N PRO A 612 -3.40 -1.63 14.27
CA PRO A 612 -3.12 -0.50 15.13
C PRO A 612 -3.72 -0.71 16.53
N ASP A 613 -3.04 -0.20 17.55
CA ASP A 613 -3.59 -0.10 18.91
C ASP A 613 -4.72 0.95 18.98
N VAL A 614 -4.63 1.99 18.15
CA VAL A 614 -5.65 3.04 17.98
C VAL A 614 -6.00 3.17 16.50
N GLU A 615 -7.20 2.74 16.13
CA GLU A 615 -7.66 2.75 14.73
C GLU A 615 -8.28 4.11 14.36
N VAL A 616 -7.81 4.68 13.26
CA VAL A 616 -8.36 5.90 12.66
C VAL A 616 -8.40 5.71 11.15
N ALA A 617 -9.51 5.15 10.65
CA ALA A 617 -9.73 4.93 9.23
C ALA A 617 -9.89 6.25 8.48
N LEU A 618 -9.26 6.37 7.31
CA LEU A 618 -9.42 7.52 6.43
C LEU A 618 -10.48 7.24 5.37
N THR A 619 -11.34 8.22 5.12
CA THR A 619 -12.20 8.17 3.93
C THR A 619 -11.35 8.37 2.66
N PRO A 620 -11.80 7.93 1.47
CA PRO A 620 -11.09 8.18 0.22
C PRO A 620 -10.78 9.67 -0.04
N LYS A 621 -11.64 10.59 0.42
CA LYS A 621 -11.39 12.03 0.36
C LYS A 621 -10.27 12.49 1.28
N GLU A 622 -10.32 12.09 2.56
CA GLU A 622 -9.28 12.41 3.54
C GLU A 622 -7.94 11.83 3.09
N PHE A 623 -7.94 10.59 2.62
CA PHE A 623 -6.76 9.92 2.07
C PHE A 623 -6.10 10.75 0.96
N ARG A 624 -6.87 11.15 -0.06
CA ARG A 624 -6.37 11.98 -1.16
C ARG A 624 -5.84 13.33 -0.67
N GLN A 625 -6.51 13.93 0.31
CA GLN A 625 -6.07 15.20 0.87
C GLN A 625 -4.75 15.07 1.66
N VAL A 626 -4.62 14.03 2.50
CA VAL A 626 -3.39 13.72 3.23
C VAL A 626 -2.25 13.50 2.24
N LEU A 627 -2.46 12.67 1.21
CA LEU A 627 -1.45 12.41 0.19
C LEU A 627 -1.06 13.69 -0.57
N LYS A 628 -2.03 14.55 -0.89
CA LYS A 628 -1.76 15.86 -1.51
C LYS A 628 -0.92 16.74 -0.61
N ARG A 629 -1.28 16.85 0.66
CA ARG A 629 -0.52 17.64 1.66
C ARG A 629 0.91 17.12 1.82
N GLU A 630 1.07 15.80 1.94
CA GLU A 630 2.39 15.15 1.99
C GLU A 630 3.21 15.50 0.74
N THR A 631 2.61 15.38 -0.44
CA THR A 631 3.29 15.73 -1.69
C THR A 631 3.71 17.21 -1.67
N ASP A 632 2.80 18.12 -1.31
CA ASP A 632 3.06 19.57 -1.26
C ASP A 632 4.18 19.96 -0.30
N THR A 633 4.32 19.29 0.85
CA THR A 633 5.39 19.56 1.83
C THR A 633 6.74 19.00 1.42
N TYR A 634 6.77 18.03 0.50
CA TYR A 634 8.00 17.39 0.02
C TYR A 634 8.52 17.95 -1.30
N ILE A 635 7.69 18.63 -2.09
CA ILE A 635 8.08 19.17 -3.40
C ILE A 635 9.24 20.17 -3.25
N ILE A 636 10.32 19.92 -3.98
CA ILE A 636 11.41 20.86 -4.16
C ILE A 636 10.98 21.91 -5.20
N ARG A 637 10.77 23.15 -4.76
CA ARG A 637 10.50 24.30 -5.65
C ARG A 637 11.74 25.18 -5.76
N SER A 638 12.07 25.65 -6.96
CA SER A 638 13.03 26.74 -7.15
C SER A 638 12.40 28.08 -6.74
N ASN A 639 13.21 29.09 -6.42
CA ASN A 639 12.70 30.44 -6.09
C ASN A 639 11.89 31.07 -7.24
N GLU A 640 12.18 30.72 -8.50
CA GLU A 640 11.41 31.18 -9.66
C GLU A 640 10.04 30.47 -9.80
N ALA A 641 9.93 29.21 -9.38
CA ALA A 641 8.68 28.45 -9.41
C ALA A 641 7.64 28.98 -8.42
N GLN A 642 8.06 29.62 -7.33
CA GLN A 642 7.14 30.27 -6.37
C GLN A 642 6.48 31.54 -6.95
N THR A 643 7.06 32.15 -7.98
CA THR A 643 6.57 33.39 -8.59
C THR A 643 5.70 33.20 -9.83
N ALA A 644 5.61 31.98 -10.38
CA ALA A 644 4.91 31.71 -11.64
C ALA A 644 3.59 30.96 -11.41
N THR A 645 2.58 31.64 -10.88
CA THR A 645 1.19 31.15 -10.92
C THR A 645 0.55 31.54 -12.25
N VAL A 646 0.24 30.56 -13.09
CA VAL A 646 -0.51 30.75 -14.35
C VAL A 646 -1.97 30.37 -14.11
N SER A 647 -2.89 31.08 -14.78
CA SER A 647 -4.32 30.76 -14.71
C SER A 647 -4.59 29.36 -15.28
N GLU A 648 -5.61 28.66 -14.77
CA GLU A 648 -6.01 27.35 -15.33
C GLU A 648 -6.35 27.45 -16.82
N GLU A 649 -6.94 28.57 -17.24
CA GLU A 649 -7.33 28.82 -18.63
C GLU A 649 -6.12 28.94 -19.59
N ASP A 650 -5.05 29.62 -19.15
CA ASP A 650 -3.81 29.74 -19.94
C ASP A 650 -3.06 28.41 -19.99
N ARG A 651 -3.10 27.64 -18.89
CA ARG A 651 -2.54 26.28 -18.85
C ARG A 651 -3.28 25.36 -19.81
N ASP A 652 -4.60 25.40 -19.84
CA ASP A 652 -5.41 24.53 -20.69
C ASP A 652 -5.21 24.87 -22.19
N LYS A 653 -5.12 26.16 -22.56
CA LYS A 653 -4.73 26.58 -23.93
C LYS A 653 -3.34 26.06 -24.33
N ALA A 654 -2.40 26.06 -23.38
CA ALA A 654 -1.05 25.58 -23.59
C ALA A 654 -1.02 24.04 -23.79
N LEU A 655 -1.86 23.31 -23.06
CA LEU A 655 -2.03 21.85 -23.19
C LEU A 655 -2.77 21.44 -24.48
N GLU A 656 -3.72 22.25 -24.97
CA GLU A 656 -4.41 22.00 -26.25
C GLU A 656 -3.45 21.91 -27.43
N GLY A 657 -2.38 22.71 -27.44
CA GLY A 657 -1.32 22.67 -28.47
C GLY A 657 -0.47 21.40 -28.47
N LEU A 658 -0.60 20.53 -27.46
CA LEU A 658 0.11 19.25 -27.34
C LEU A 658 -0.77 18.04 -27.68
N LYS A 659 -2.08 18.25 -27.94
CA LYS A 659 -3.03 17.22 -28.33
C LYS A 659 -2.80 16.79 -29.79
N GLY A 660 -1.89 15.84 -30.02
CA GLY A 660 -1.95 15.03 -31.24
C GLY A 660 -3.17 14.07 -31.17
N LYS A 661 -3.66 13.54 -32.29
CA LYS A 661 -4.58 12.39 -32.25
C LYS A 661 -3.82 11.17 -31.71
N ALA A 662 -4.30 10.55 -30.64
CA ALA A 662 -3.89 9.19 -30.31
C ALA A 662 -4.77 8.30 -31.19
N GLU A 663 -4.14 7.51 -32.06
CA GLU A 663 -4.80 6.41 -32.76
C GLU A 663 -4.68 5.18 -31.84
N ASP A 664 -5.80 4.46 -31.70
CA ASP A 664 -6.04 3.30 -30.84
C ASP A 664 -6.18 3.57 -29.33
N ASP A 665 -7.39 3.98 -28.92
CA ASP A 665 -7.92 3.66 -27.60
C ASP A 665 -9.38 3.20 -27.73
N ASP A 666 -9.71 2.08 -27.09
CA ASP A 666 -11.08 1.67 -26.83
C ASP A 666 -11.82 2.83 -26.15
N GLU A 667 -13.00 3.21 -26.65
CA GLU A 667 -13.83 4.27 -26.08
C GLU A 667 -13.96 4.10 -24.55
N PRO A 668 -13.74 5.12 -23.71
CA PRO A 668 -13.78 4.96 -22.26
C PRO A 668 -15.19 4.58 -21.75
N LEU A 669 -15.27 3.95 -20.58
CA LEU A 669 -16.57 3.61 -19.94
C LEU A 669 -17.32 4.84 -19.41
N LEU A 670 -16.63 5.96 -19.27
CA LEU A 670 -17.15 7.25 -18.81
C LEU A 670 -16.65 8.33 -19.76
N THR A 671 -17.50 9.32 -20.05
CA THR A 671 -17.06 10.53 -20.74
C THR A 671 -16.29 11.45 -19.80
N ASP A 672 -15.55 12.41 -20.36
CA ASP A 672 -14.86 13.44 -19.57
C ASP A 672 -15.83 14.24 -18.68
N GLU A 673 -17.05 14.49 -19.15
CA GLU A 673 -18.11 15.12 -18.36
C GLU A 673 -18.52 14.25 -17.17
N GLN A 674 -18.73 12.95 -17.38
CA GLN A 674 -19.11 12.03 -16.30
C GLN A 674 -18.00 11.84 -15.27
N ILE A 675 -16.73 11.88 -15.69
CA ILE A 675 -15.59 11.88 -14.77
C ILE A 675 -15.62 13.16 -13.91
N LYS A 676 -15.84 14.33 -14.53
CA LYS A 676 -15.99 15.60 -13.78
C LYS A 676 -17.17 15.56 -12.81
N GLU A 677 -18.27 14.88 -13.16
CA GLU A 677 -19.39 14.67 -12.25
C GLU A 677 -18.99 13.81 -11.04
N LEU A 678 -18.29 12.68 -11.25
CA LEU A 678 -17.78 11.83 -10.17
C LEU A 678 -16.81 12.57 -9.23
N GLU A 679 -16.01 13.49 -9.77
CA GLU A 679 -15.08 14.31 -9.01
C GLU A 679 -15.72 15.58 -8.42
N GLY A 680 -16.95 15.89 -8.83
CA GLY A 680 -17.68 17.13 -8.56
C GLY A 680 -18.26 17.26 -7.16
N ASP A 681 -17.92 16.33 -6.25
CA ASP A 681 -18.45 16.32 -4.90
C ASP A 681 -18.16 17.66 -4.18
N PRO A 682 -19.23 18.39 -3.77
CA PRO A 682 -19.09 19.71 -3.17
C PRO A 682 -18.57 19.66 -1.73
N VAL A 683 -18.68 18.52 -1.05
CA VAL A 683 -18.30 18.36 0.35
C VAL A 683 -16.78 18.18 0.42
N LYS A 684 -16.08 19.14 1.04
CA LYS A 684 -14.63 19.10 1.19
C LYS A 684 -14.22 18.61 2.59
N PRO A 685 -13.21 17.73 2.70
CA PRO A 685 -12.65 17.38 4.00
C PRO A 685 -11.96 18.59 4.65
N GLN A 686 -11.90 18.61 5.99
CA GLN A 686 -11.17 19.64 6.73
C GLN A 686 -9.69 19.64 6.35
N ASN A 687 -9.04 20.80 6.41
CA ASN A 687 -7.61 20.90 6.18
C ASN A 687 -6.83 20.32 7.37
N GLY A 688 -6.56 19.01 7.34
CA GLY A 688 -5.96 18.28 8.45
C GLY A 688 -5.54 16.85 8.05
N ASP A 689 -4.77 16.22 8.90
CA ASP A 689 -4.47 14.78 8.82
C ASP A 689 -5.04 14.15 10.11
N PRO A 690 -6.21 13.49 10.05
CA PRO A 690 -6.86 12.96 11.23
C PRO A 690 -5.97 11.99 12.01
N GLN A 691 -5.17 11.16 11.34
CA GLN A 691 -4.28 10.21 12.01
C GLN A 691 -3.14 10.94 12.74
N LEU A 692 -2.54 11.94 12.08
CA LEU A 692 -1.50 12.77 12.69
C LEU A 692 -2.02 13.61 13.86
N GLU A 693 -3.23 14.16 13.75
CA GLU A 693 -3.90 14.91 14.81
C GLU A 693 -4.21 14.04 16.03
N THR A 694 -4.71 12.81 15.81
CA THR A 694 -4.91 11.85 16.90
C THR A 694 -3.58 11.49 17.57
N ALA A 695 -2.53 11.19 16.80
CA ALA A 695 -1.21 10.87 17.34
C ALA A 695 -0.60 12.04 18.14
N LEU A 696 -0.76 13.27 17.63
CA LEU A 696 -0.33 14.48 18.31
C LEU A 696 -1.09 14.68 19.63
N LEU A 697 -2.41 14.50 19.64
CA LEU A 697 -3.23 14.56 20.86
C LEU A 697 -2.74 13.54 21.90
N LEU A 698 -2.51 12.28 21.51
CA LEU A 698 -2.02 11.24 22.41
C LEU A 698 -0.69 11.63 23.06
N LEU A 699 0.27 12.14 22.28
CA LEU A 699 1.56 12.57 22.79
C LEU A 699 1.47 13.83 23.66
N ARG A 700 0.67 14.82 23.26
CA ARG A 700 0.41 16.03 24.07
C ARG A 700 -0.11 15.67 25.46
N VAL A 701 -1.14 14.82 25.50
CA VAL A 701 -1.76 14.33 26.73
C VAL A 701 -0.74 13.56 27.57
N LYS A 702 -0.02 12.63 26.95
CA LYS A 702 1.02 11.83 27.59
C LYS A 702 2.12 12.71 28.22
N LEU A 703 2.60 13.73 27.51
CA LEU A 703 3.67 14.61 27.97
C LEU A 703 3.19 15.59 29.05
N ALA A 704 1.98 16.12 28.92
CA ALA A 704 1.39 16.99 29.92
C ALA A 704 1.14 16.25 31.24
N ALA A 705 0.67 15.01 31.17
CA ALA A 705 0.29 14.23 32.35
C ALA A 705 1.42 13.39 32.96
N ASN A 706 2.59 13.34 32.32
CA ASN A 706 3.75 12.53 32.72
C ASN A 706 3.39 11.07 33.13
N LEU A 707 2.50 10.44 32.35
CA LEU A 707 1.96 9.11 32.68
C LEU A 707 3.01 8.02 32.47
N PRO A 708 2.70 6.74 32.69
CA PRO A 708 3.46 5.64 32.10
C PRO A 708 3.27 5.51 30.57
N TRP A 709 4.17 4.86 29.85
CA TRP A 709 4.05 4.59 28.39
C TRP A 709 4.93 3.41 27.98
N PRO A 710 4.51 2.61 26.99
CA PRO A 710 3.22 1.94 26.81
C PRO A 710 3.05 0.71 27.74
N GLN A 711 4.14 0.14 28.27
CA GLN A 711 4.19 -1.10 29.07
C GLN A 711 3.22 -1.17 30.26
N GLN A 712 2.75 -0.04 30.80
CA GLN A 712 1.89 0.03 31.98
C GLN A 712 0.44 0.46 31.66
N LEU A 713 0.10 0.75 30.39
CA LEU A 713 -1.29 0.96 29.98
C LEU A 713 -2.05 -0.39 29.87
N ALA A 714 -1.34 -1.47 29.56
CA ALA A 714 -1.90 -2.83 29.51
C ALA A 714 -2.22 -3.41 30.91
N SER A 715 -1.50 -2.99 31.96
CA SER A 715 -1.70 -3.49 33.32
C SER A 715 -2.95 -2.94 34.03
N THR A 716 -3.67 -1.98 33.43
CA THR A 716 -4.82 -1.32 34.08
C THR A 716 -6.19 -1.67 33.46
N GLY A 717 -6.28 -2.66 32.56
CA GLY A 717 -7.55 -2.96 31.88
C GLY A 717 -7.82 -4.40 31.43
N SER A 718 -7.03 -5.41 31.83
CA SER A 718 -7.13 -6.75 31.21
C SER A 718 -8.22 -7.70 31.74
N GLU A 719 -9.35 -7.23 32.27
CA GLU A 719 -10.43 -8.15 32.70
C GLU A 719 -11.82 -7.92 32.10
N SER A 720 -12.10 -6.88 31.30
CA SER A 720 -13.49 -6.59 30.89
C SER A 720 -13.80 -6.56 29.38
N ALA A 721 -12.85 -6.74 28.46
CA ALA A 721 -13.11 -6.58 27.02
C ALA A 721 -12.89 -7.82 26.13
N LYS A 722 -12.82 -9.03 26.71
CA LYS A 722 -12.80 -10.29 25.94
C LYS A 722 -13.99 -11.19 26.27
N THR A 723 -15.19 -10.64 26.20
CA THR A 723 -16.42 -11.44 26.08
C THR A 723 -17.49 -10.59 25.43
N GLN A 724 -17.65 -10.72 24.11
CA GLN A 724 -18.90 -11.12 23.47
C GLN A 724 -18.66 -11.39 21.98
N PRO A 725 -19.43 -12.31 21.39
CA PRO A 725 -19.06 -13.13 20.22
C PRO A 725 -19.01 -12.38 18.90
#